data_AF-A0A813AVK7-F1
#
_entry.id   AF-A0A813AVK7-F1
#
_cell.length_a   1.000
_cell.length_b   1.000
_cell.length_c   1.000
_cell.angle_alpha   90.00
_cell.angle_beta   90.00
_cell.angle_gamma   90.00
#
_symmetry.space_group_name_H-M   'P 1'
#
loop_
_entity.id
_entity.type
_entity.pdbx_description
1 polymer ?
#
loop_
_entity_poly.entity_id
_entity_poly.type
_entity_poly.pdbx_seq_one_letter_code
_entity_poly.pdbx_strand_id
1 'polypeptide(L)'
;MVGNVPTRTAMFAGKDFSSRILESNGYQRSCAREGVAGFCSGLPEALVTTPFQVVKVRMQSKELVQFYRNDFDCLVKVLSEEGTMALFTGLSTTVIRNSVWNGIYFGAIAKLSDWSGPGPDGLAGEIQNLVTGLCAGIVATLFDAPLDVVKSRIQESRPTARRTLPATLIELSREGGIPALYKGFVPKAWRMGIGGAVGFVTFEFVHRRLEKAMSGAPDLGAVPDSITTKDEYETCLGQLSFRDGLPDDDTVQKVYDNLDRSRGVSAFLDMVPLASLEAMRRGLVENGMDAANKVMIFETLMDCSSLFLTGNTDTVYATGLLNLQRDGPTVIEMPPSVGPCTVDDAFFRFVTDMGGPGPDRGAGGKYLILPPGYKGSTPEGYYIATSPTYTNWFVGRGFLREGKPDHAAAEWRDKLKVYPLSASGNPPKMEYLNISGRVMNTIHANDFSFFEEVNAVIQYEPIDFLEPELRGNLAAIGIMKGKPFQPDERMKALLTEAAVIGNATSRAISFAPRDKPEIYENSEWQSLFQGGDYHWLSHGGAGGRNKDARTRFFYVATVNSAAMILKMVGVGSQYAMASRDSEHKYLDGAKTYTLTLPPNVPAKDFWSLVVYDTQTRSMLKTKQLFPSRNSVAHAAEIKQSPDGSTTVWFAPSAPPGHEGNWIQTVPGKMWFLLLRLYGPLEPWFDKTWRPGEIVEVVEPEDFVEASVLVWTLVAPELPSCLRSLEAPPVHSVEVCEEELSGDVYATG
;
A
#
# COMPACT_ATOMS: atom_id res chain seq x y z
N MET A 1 56.93 45.12 18.61
CA MET A 1 56.17 43.88 18.29
C MET A 1 54.67 44.11 18.30
N VAL A 2 54.11 44.82 19.29
CA VAL A 2 52.66 44.99 19.52
C VAL A 2 51.86 45.48 18.29
N GLY A 3 52.41 46.37 17.45
CA GLY A 3 51.70 46.84 16.23
C GLY A 3 51.80 45.93 15.00
N ASN A 4 52.76 45.00 14.93
CA ASN A 4 53.00 44.21 13.71
C ASN A 4 51.98 43.08 13.53
N VAL A 5 51.53 42.45 14.62
CA VAL A 5 50.55 41.34 14.55
C VAL A 5 49.21 41.85 14.00
N PRO A 6 48.57 42.89 14.57
CA PRO A 6 47.31 43.42 14.03
C PRO A 6 47.45 43.92 12.58
N THR A 7 48.59 44.53 12.24
CA THR A 7 48.91 45.00 10.90
C THR A 7 48.91 43.85 9.88
N ARG A 8 49.64 42.76 10.16
CA ARG A 8 49.70 41.61 9.25
C ARG A 8 48.38 40.86 9.20
N THR A 9 47.66 40.75 10.30
CA THR A 9 46.31 40.16 10.32
C THR A 9 45.36 40.94 9.40
N ALA A 10 45.33 42.27 9.48
CA ALA A 10 44.50 43.10 8.61
C ALA A 10 44.89 42.99 7.13
N MET A 11 46.19 42.88 6.84
CA MET A 11 46.72 42.64 5.49
C MET A 11 46.24 41.31 4.91
N PHE A 12 46.44 40.19 5.62
CA PHE A 12 46.05 38.87 5.11
C PHE A 12 44.54 38.67 5.07
N ALA A 13 43.79 39.17 6.06
CA ALA A 13 42.33 39.11 6.07
C ALA A 13 41.71 39.94 4.93
N GLY A 14 42.23 41.14 4.68
CA GLY A 14 41.79 41.98 3.56
C GLY A 14 42.08 41.34 2.21
N LYS A 15 43.21 40.66 2.08
CA LYS A 15 43.58 39.91 0.87
C LYS A 15 42.64 38.72 0.66
N ASP A 16 42.41 37.91 1.69
CA ASP A 16 41.55 36.72 1.60
C ASP A 16 40.10 37.09 1.25
N PHE A 17 39.56 38.12 1.91
CA PHE A 17 38.23 38.65 1.59
C PHE A 17 38.13 39.09 0.12
N SER A 18 39.13 39.82 -0.37
CA SER A 18 39.17 40.28 -1.77
C SER A 18 39.32 39.11 -2.75
N SER A 19 40.13 38.10 -2.43
CA SER A 19 40.29 36.89 -3.24
C SER A 19 38.98 36.12 -3.36
N ARG A 20 38.22 35.93 -2.26
CA ARG A 20 36.92 35.22 -2.28
C ARG A 20 35.88 35.92 -3.13
N ILE A 21 35.82 37.26 -3.09
CA ILE A 21 34.92 38.04 -3.95
C ILE A 21 35.30 37.87 -5.42
N LEU A 22 36.60 37.89 -5.75
CA LEU A 22 37.03 37.68 -7.14
C LEU A 22 36.72 36.25 -7.60
N GLU A 23 36.87 35.26 -6.73
CA GLU A 23 36.51 33.86 -7.00
C GLU A 23 35.01 33.66 -7.23
N SER A 24 34.16 34.25 -6.39
CA SER A 24 32.70 34.17 -6.58
C SER A 24 32.23 34.84 -7.87
N ASN A 25 33.01 35.77 -8.43
CA ASN A 25 32.76 36.41 -9.71
C ASN A 25 33.45 35.69 -10.90
N GLY A 26 33.97 34.48 -10.71
CA GLY A 26 34.50 33.62 -11.77
C GLY A 26 35.96 33.87 -12.17
N TYR A 27 36.71 34.72 -11.42
CA TYR A 27 38.11 34.99 -11.74
C TYR A 27 39.05 33.89 -11.21
N GLN A 28 39.66 33.14 -12.13
CA GLN A 28 40.63 32.10 -11.83
C GLN A 28 41.94 32.65 -11.26
N ARG A 29 42.65 31.81 -10.49
CA ARG A 29 43.94 32.19 -9.87
C ARG A 29 44.94 32.61 -10.93
N SER A 30 45.42 33.84 -10.82
CA SER A 30 46.39 34.43 -11.73
C SER A 30 47.17 35.54 -11.02
N CYS A 31 48.34 35.90 -11.57
CA CYS A 31 49.12 37.06 -11.11
C CYS A 31 48.27 38.33 -11.00
N ALA A 32 47.37 38.56 -11.95
CA ALA A 32 46.49 39.73 -11.96
C ALA A 32 45.48 39.68 -10.81
N ARG A 33 44.82 38.53 -10.61
CA ARG A 33 43.84 38.35 -9.52
C ARG A 33 44.48 38.54 -8.15
N GLU A 34 45.59 37.84 -7.90
CA GLU A 34 46.30 37.90 -6.61
C GLU A 34 46.90 39.29 -6.37
N GLY A 35 47.35 39.97 -7.44
CA GLY A 35 47.82 41.34 -7.35
C GLY A 35 46.72 42.35 -7.02
N VAL A 36 45.53 42.22 -7.62
CA VAL A 36 44.37 43.07 -7.29
C VAL A 36 43.90 42.81 -5.86
N ALA A 37 43.78 41.54 -5.45
CA ALA A 37 43.41 41.19 -4.07
C ALA A 37 44.42 41.75 -3.05
N GLY A 38 45.72 41.67 -3.35
CA GLY A 38 46.76 42.29 -2.54
C GLY A 38 46.69 43.81 -2.52
N PHE A 39 46.38 44.45 -3.65
CA PHE A 39 46.24 45.91 -3.70
C PHE A 39 45.10 46.40 -2.79
N CYS A 40 43.96 45.72 -2.82
CA CYS A 40 42.80 46.01 -1.96
C CYS A 40 43.08 45.82 -0.46
N SER A 41 44.03 44.95 -0.10
CA SER A 41 44.39 44.73 1.31
C SER A 41 45.20 45.87 1.93
N GLY A 42 45.73 46.80 1.14
CA GLY A 42 46.52 47.93 1.64
C GLY A 42 45.73 48.92 2.49
N LEU A 43 44.43 49.09 2.24
CA LEU A 43 43.55 49.97 3.04
C LEU A 43 43.33 49.46 4.46
N PRO A 44 42.84 48.23 4.69
CA PRO A 44 42.66 47.71 6.05
C PRO A 44 43.99 47.61 6.80
N GLU A 45 45.08 47.24 6.12
CA GLU A 45 46.42 47.27 6.72
C GLU A 45 46.79 48.70 7.17
N ALA A 46 46.64 49.69 6.31
CA ALA A 46 47.00 51.07 6.61
C ALA A 46 46.17 51.67 7.76
N LEU A 47 44.87 51.37 7.85
CA LEU A 47 44.01 51.83 8.94
C LEU A 47 44.52 51.32 10.30
N VAL A 48 44.96 50.07 10.35
CA VAL A 48 45.51 49.49 11.59
C VAL A 48 46.93 50.00 11.86
N THR A 49 47.75 50.18 10.82
CA THR A 49 49.18 50.47 10.99
C THR A 49 49.48 51.94 11.27
N THR A 50 48.70 52.87 10.70
CA THR A 50 49.02 54.31 10.71
C THR A 50 49.17 54.87 12.14
N PRO A 51 48.29 54.55 13.12
CA PRO A 51 48.45 55.02 14.50
C PRO A 51 49.77 54.59 15.14
N PHE A 52 50.17 53.33 14.96
CA PHE A 52 51.45 52.83 15.49
C PHE A 52 52.65 53.44 14.75
N GLN A 53 52.50 53.73 13.46
CA GLN A 53 53.56 54.32 12.66
C GLN A 53 53.81 55.79 12.98
N VAL A 54 52.77 56.59 13.23
CA VAL A 54 52.94 58.00 13.62
C VAL A 54 53.74 58.10 14.91
N VAL A 55 53.40 57.31 15.93
CA VAL A 55 54.16 57.24 17.19
C VAL A 55 55.60 56.81 16.93
N LYS A 56 55.79 55.74 16.15
CA LYS A 56 57.14 55.23 15.81
C LYS A 56 57.99 56.28 15.10
N VAL A 57 57.46 56.95 14.08
CA VAL A 57 58.23 57.93 13.28
C VAL A 57 58.65 59.11 14.15
N ARG A 58 57.78 59.61 15.02
CA ARG A 58 58.09 60.70 15.97
C ARG A 58 59.17 60.31 16.97
N MET A 59 59.11 59.09 17.49
CA MET A 59 60.13 58.53 18.39
C MET A 59 61.48 58.28 17.69
N GLN A 60 61.48 58.10 16.36
CA GLN A 60 62.71 57.91 15.57
C GLN A 60 63.34 59.23 15.08
N SER A 61 62.59 60.33 15.05
CA SER A 61 63.12 61.64 14.65
C SER A 61 63.94 62.26 15.78
N LYS A 62 65.21 62.57 15.50
CA LYS A 62 66.16 63.15 16.47
C LYS A 62 65.68 64.49 17.04
N GLU A 63 64.88 65.23 16.27
CA GLU A 63 64.37 66.55 16.67
C GLU A 63 63.11 66.46 17.54
N LEU A 64 62.33 65.39 17.41
CA LEU A 64 61.04 65.23 18.09
C LEU A 64 61.15 64.35 19.34
N VAL A 65 62.08 63.39 19.35
CA VAL A 65 62.23 62.44 20.47
C VAL A 65 62.52 63.13 21.80
N GLN A 66 63.17 64.29 21.81
CA GLN A 66 63.45 65.07 23.03
C GLN A 66 62.19 65.53 23.78
N PHE A 67 61.02 65.56 23.12
CA PHE A 67 59.74 65.97 23.72
C PHE A 67 58.97 64.79 24.36
N TYR A 68 59.43 63.56 24.18
CA TYR A 68 58.73 62.34 24.60
C TYR A 68 59.61 61.46 25.51
N ARG A 69 59.06 60.99 26.63
CA ARG A 69 59.80 60.11 27.57
C ARG A 69 59.88 58.66 27.09
N ASN A 70 58.82 58.19 26.44
CA ASN A 70 58.68 56.84 25.89
C ASN A 70 57.51 56.81 24.88
N ASP A 71 57.32 55.66 24.20
CA ASP A 71 56.28 55.49 23.17
C ASP A 71 54.86 55.78 23.70
N PHE A 72 54.58 55.46 24.96
CA PHE A 72 53.26 55.68 25.57
C PHE A 72 53.03 57.16 25.90
N ASP A 73 54.04 57.85 26.43
CA ASP A 73 54.02 59.31 26.64
C ASP A 73 53.83 60.06 25.30
N CYS A 74 54.45 59.56 24.22
CA CYS A 74 54.22 60.07 22.87
C CYS A 74 52.75 59.89 22.44
N LEU A 75 52.20 58.67 22.55
CA LEU A 75 50.81 58.39 22.20
C LEU A 75 49.81 59.26 22.97
N VAL A 76 49.98 59.40 24.29
CA VAL A 76 49.08 60.20 25.14
C VAL A 76 49.14 61.67 24.75
N LYS A 77 50.34 62.23 24.56
CA LYS A 77 50.49 63.64 24.16
C LYS A 77 49.90 63.93 22.77
N VAL A 78 50.09 63.04 21.80
CA VAL A 78 49.46 63.20 20.47
C VAL A 78 47.93 63.21 20.61
N LEU A 79 47.37 62.32 21.42
CA LEU A 79 45.93 62.26 21.64
C LEU A 79 45.38 63.48 22.38
N SER A 80 46.08 63.97 23.42
CA SER A 80 45.60 65.07 24.25
C SER A 80 45.84 66.46 23.64
N GLU A 81 46.94 66.64 22.91
CA GLU A 81 47.35 67.96 22.39
C GLU A 81 47.00 68.15 20.90
N GLU A 82 46.99 67.10 20.09
CA GLU A 82 46.75 67.17 18.64
C GLU A 82 45.44 66.49 18.18
N GLY A 83 44.81 65.73 19.08
CA GLY A 83 43.54 65.03 18.83
C GLY A 83 43.69 63.67 18.15
N THR A 84 42.61 62.88 18.17
CA THR A 84 42.59 61.49 17.67
C THR A 84 42.94 61.36 16.18
N MET A 85 42.57 62.34 15.37
CA MET A 85 42.86 62.34 13.93
C MET A 85 44.35 62.54 13.62
N ALA A 86 45.14 63.08 14.55
CA ALA A 86 46.58 63.24 14.36
C ALA A 86 47.31 61.89 14.23
N LEU A 87 46.77 60.81 14.83
CA LEU A 87 47.29 59.44 14.67
C LEU A 87 47.10 58.87 13.26
N PHE A 88 46.26 59.48 12.43
CA PHE A 88 46.06 59.11 11.04
C PHE A 88 46.77 60.07 10.06
N THR A 89 47.69 60.89 10.56
CA THR A 89 48.51 61.76 9.71
C THR A 89 49.34 60.93 8.74
N GLY A 90 49.17 61.17 7.44
CA GLY A 90 49.78 60.37 6.39
C GLY A 90 49.07 59.03 6.11
N LEU A 91 47.78 58.90 6.47
CA LEU A 91 46.99 57.70 6.13
C LEU A 91 46.92 57.48 4.61
N SER A 92 46.63 58.51 3.81
CA SER A 92 46.52 58.38 2.36
C SER A 92 47.82 57.91 1.70
N THR A 93 48.96 58.44 2.15
CA THR A 93 50.28 58.00 1.70
C THR A 93 50.58 56.58 2.16
N THR A 94 50.12 56.19 3.35
CA THR A 94 50.28 54.83 3.88
C THR A 94 49.41 53.80 3.15
N VAL A 95 48.17 54.15 2.79
CA VAL A 95 47.29 53.29 1.98
C VAL A 95 47.92 53.02 0.63
N ILE A 96 48.32 54.08 -0.10
CA ILE A 96 48.94 53.93 -1.43
C ILE A 96 50.19 53.06 -1.35
N ARG A 97 51.06 53.36 -0.38
CA ARG A 97 52.30 52.63 -0.13
C ARG A 97 52.03 51.13 0.14
N ASN A 98 51.13 50.82 1.06
CA ASN A 98 50.82 49.44 1.43
C ASN A 98 50.12 48.69 0.29
N SER A 99 49.17 49.34 -0.41
CA SER A 99 48.48 48.76 -1.57
C SER A 99 49.46 48.40 -2.70
N VAL A 100 50.39 49.29 -3.02
CA VAL A 100 51.41 49.04 -4.06
C VAL A 100 52.32 47.88 -3.65
N TRP A 101 52.83 47.87 -2.41
CA TRP A 101 53.70 46.80 -1.95
C TRP A 101 52.97 45.45 -1.92
N ASN A 102 51.77 45.38 -1.33
CA ASN A 102 51.00 44.14 -1.22
C ASN A 102 50.58 43.60 -2.58
N GLY A 103 50.08 44.45 -3.48
CA GLY A 103 49.64 44.02 -4.81
C GLY A 103 50.79 43.43 -5.63
N ILE A 104 51.95 44.09 -5.62
CA ILE A 104 53.13 43.58 -6.33
C ILE A 104 53.67 42.32 -5.65
N TYR A 105 53.68 42.27 -4.32
CA TYR A 105 54.15 41.10 -3.55
C TYR A 105 53.33 39.85 -3.84
N PHE A 106 52.00 39.91 -3.70
CA PHE A 106 51.12 38.75 -3.92
C PHE A 106 51.03 38.36 -5.41
N GLY A 107 51.03 39.33 -6.32
CA GLY A 107 51.11 39.07 -7.75
C GLY A 107 52.42 38.38 -8.14
N ALA A 108 53.55 38.87 -7.62
CA ALA A 108 54.87 38.26 -7.86
C ALA A 108 54.96 36.85 -7.28
N ILE A 109 54.43 36.60 -6.07
CA ILE A 109 54.34 35.24 -5.51
C ILE A 109 53.57 34.32 -6.46
N ALA A 110 52.38 34.72 -6.92
CA ALA A 110 51.58 33.90 -7.82
C ALA A 110 52.36 33.56 -9.10
N LYS A 111 53.01 34.56 -9.72
CA LYS A 111 53.78 34.34 -10.95
C LYS A 111 55.02 33.47 -10.75
N LEU A 112 55.75 33.66 -9.66
CA LEU A 112 56.94 32.88 -9.32
C LEU A 112 56.60 31.45 -8.91
N SER A 113 55.47 31.24 -8.22
CA SER A 113 54.93 29.91 -7.94
C SER A 113 54.50 29.19 -9.22
N ASP A 114 53.85 29.87 -10.17
CA ASP A 114 53.49 29.28 -11.47
C ASP A 114 54.73 28.85 -12.27
N TRP A 115 55.82 29.62 -12.20
CA TRP A 115 57.08 29.29 -12.88
C TRP A 115 57.86 28.15 -12.21
N SER A 116 57.79 28.04 -10.89
CA SER A 116 58.53 27.03 -10.14
C SER A 116 57.81 25.70 -10.00
N GLY A 117 56.52 25.63 -10.38
CA GLY A 117 55.71 24.41 -10.33
C GLY A 117 55.38 23.95 -8.90
N PRO A 118 54.61 22.86 -8.75
CA PRO A 118 54.31 22.29 -7.42
C PRO A 118 55.62 21.85 -6.75
N GLY A 119 55.89 22.42 -5.57
CA GLY A 119 57.13 22.15 -4.84
C GLY A 119 57.19 20.74 -4.27
N PRO A 120 58.38 20.12 -4.22
CA PRO A 120 58.57 18.77 -3.66
C PRO A 120 58.29 18.73 -2.14
N ASP A 121 57.91 17.57 -1.64
CA ASP A 121 57.61 17.39 -0.21
C ASP A 121 58.85 17.58 0.69
N GLY A 122 58.61 18.07 1.90
CA GLY A 122 59.64 18.28 2.92
C GLY A 122 60.45 19.58 2.74
N LEU A 123 61.68 19.57 3.23
CA LEU A 123 62.55 20.75 3.33
C LEU A 123 62.78 21.45 1.97
N ALA A 124 62.77 20.70 0.87
CA ALA A 124 62.98 21.24 -0.46
C ALA A 124 61.83 22.17 -0.91
N GLY A 125 60.56 21.81 -0.64
CA GLY A 125 59.41 22.67 -0.90
C GLY A 125 59.38 23.90 0.01
N GLU A 126 59.83 23.77 1.26
CA GLU A 126 59.97 24.91 2.18
C GLU A 126 61.02 25.91 1.70
N ILE A 127 62.16 25.43 1.21
CA ILE A 127 63.21 26.27 0.60
C ILE A 127 62.69 26.96 -0.66
N GLN A 128 61.92 26.27 -1.51
CA GLN A 128 61.33 26.85 -2.71
C GLN A 128 60.36 28.00 -2.38
N ASN A 129 59.50 27.81 -1.37
CA ASN A 129 58.58 28.84 -0.88
C ASN A 129 59.33 30.03 -0.25
N LEU A 130 60.40 29.77 0.48
CA LEU A 130 61.26 30.79 1.07
C LEU A 130 61.92 31.66 -0.01
N VAL A 131 62.50 31.03 -1.05
CA VAL A 131 63.12 31.73 -2.18
C VAL A 131 62.08 32.55 -2.96
N THR A 132 60.90 31.98 -3.17
CA THR A 132 59.79 32.68 -3.84
C THR A 132 59.35 33.92 -3.09
N GLY A 133 59.14 33.81 -1.77
CA GLY A 133 58.79 34.95 -0.91
C GLY A 133 59.89 36.01 -0.84
N LEU A 134 61.16 35.60 -0.82
CA LEU A 134 62.30 36.52 -0.83
C LEU A 134 62.37 37.33 -2.13
N CYS A 135 62.29 36.65 -3.28
CA CYS A 135 62.32 37.30 -4.60
C CYS A 135 61.12 38.25 -4.77
N ALA A 136 59.91 37.80 -4.43
CA ALA A 136 58.72 38.65 -4.47
C ALA A 136 58.85 39.87 -3.55
N GLY A 137 59.39 39.70 -2.35
CA GLY A 137 59.61 40.78 -1.39
C GLY A 137 60.61 41.83 -1.88
N ILE A 138 61.69 41.41 -2.55
CA ILE A 138 62.67 42.33 -3.16
C ILE A 138 62.03 43.11 -4.31
N VAL A 139 61.30 42.42 -5.21
CA VAL A 139 60.60 43.05 -6.34
C VAL A 139 59.57 44.06 -5.84
N ALA A 140 58.75 43.71 -4.86
CA ALA A 140 57.78 44.66 -4.28
C ALA A 140 58.48 45.86 -3.62
N THR A 141 59.65 45.66 -3.00
CA THR A 141 60.40 46.73 -2.33
C THR A 141 60.97 47.76 -3.32
N LEU A 142 61.27 47.38 -4.56
CA LEU A 142 61.69 48.32 -5.63
C LEU A 142 60.64 49.41 -5.85
N PHE A 143 59.36 49.03 -5.90
CA PHE A 143 58.27 49.96 -6.14
C PHE A 143 57.82 50.71 -4.87
N ASP A 144 57.98 50.09 -3.69
CA ASP A 144 57.65 50.69 -2.40
C ASP A 144 58.66 51.74 -1.92
N ALA A 145 59.94 51.60 -2.27
CA ALA A 145 61.00 52.43 -1.70
C ALA A 145 60.79 53.95 -1.90
N PRO A 146 60.44 54.45 -3.10
CA PRO A 146 60.15 55.88 -3.29
C PRO A 146 58.97 56.38 -2.44
N LEU A 147 57.90 55.59 -2.36
CA LEU A 147 56.68 55.95 -1.63
C LEU A 147 56.92 56.02 -0.12
N ASP A 148 57.76 55.13 0.40
CA ASP A 148 58.10 55.07 1.81
C ASP A 148 59.00 56.25 2.23
N VAL A 149 59.96 56.66 1.39
CA VAL A 149 60.79 57.86 1.64
C VAL A 149 59.92 59.13 1.68
N VAL A 150 59.00 59.28 0.73
CA VAL A 150 58.03 60.40 0.69
C VAL A 150 57.15 60.38 1.94
N LYS A 151 56.62 59.22 2.30
CA LYS A 151 55.78 59.05 3.48
C LYS A 151 56.52 59.43 4.76
N SER A 152 57.74 58.94 4.98
CA SER A 152 58.52 59.26 6.19
C SER A 152 58.76 60.77 6.32
N ARG A 153 59.05 61.46 5.21
CA ARG A 153 59.23 62.93 5.18
C ARG A 153 57.94 63.70 5.52
N ILE A 154 56.78 63.18 5.11
CA ILE A 154 55.47 63.76 5.45
C ILE A 154 55.14 63.51 6.92
N GLN A 155 55.36 62.29 7.42
CA GLN A 155 55.07 61.92 8.82
C GLN A 155 56.02 62.58 9.84
N GLU A 156 57.18 63.09 9.40
CA GLU A 156 58.11 63.87 10.22
C GLU A 156 57.73 65.36 10.35
N SER A 157 56.83 65.87 9.50
CA SER A 157 56.48 67.30 9.48
C SER A 157 55.61 67.74 10.68
N ARG A 158 55.91 68.92 11.26
CA ARG A 158 55.14 69.53 12.37
C ARG A 158 53.77 70.06 11.89
N PRO A 159 52.76 70.22 12.77
CA PRO A 159 51.36 70.51 12.39
C PRO A 159 51.12 71.76 11.53
N THR A 160 52.05 72.71 11.51
CA THR A 160 51.94 74.00 10.81
C THR A 160 52.27 73.96 9.30
N ALA A 161 52.74 72.83 8.76
CA ALA A 161 53.00 72.67 7.32
C ALA A 161 52.41 71.36 6.77
N ARG A 162 51.21 71.41 6.18
CA ARG A 162 50.60 70.24 5.51
C ARG A 162 51.33 69.95 4.19
N ARG A 163 52.20 68.94 4.21
CA ARG A 163 52.86 68.41 3.00
C ARG A 163 51.98 67.36 2.32
N THR A 164 51.83 67.45 1.00
CA THR A 164 51.08 66.47 0.18
C THR A 164 52.04 65.53 -0.55
N LEU A 165 51.56 64.34 -0.93
CA LEU A 165 52.35 63.31 -1.63
C LEU A 165 52.99 63.86 -2.92
N PRO A 166 52.27 64.53 -3.84
CA PRO A 166 52.86 65.02 -5.09
C PRO A 166 53.89 66.13 -4.87
N ALA A 167 53.61 67.06 -3.95
CA ALA A 167 54.52 68.16 -3.65
C ALA A 167 55.85 67.66 -3.07
N THR A 168 55.79 66.69 -2.15
CA THR A 168 56.97 66.13 -1.47
C THR A 168 57.81 65.27 -2.42
N LEU A 169 57.18 64.54 -3.35
CA LEU A 169 57.86 63.78 -4.40
C LEU A 169 58.65 64.71 -5.36
N ILE A 170 58.03 65.84 -5.75
CA ILE A 170 58.64 66.85 -6.62
C ILE A 170 59.80 67.58 -5.89
N GLU A 171 59.63 67.91 -4.62
CA GLU A 171 60.68 68.51 -3.78
C GLU A 171 61.91 67.59 -3.68
N LEU A 172 61.72 66.33 -3.27
CA LEU A 172 62.80 65.36 -3.11
C LEU A 172 63.53 65.04 -4.43
N SER A 173 62.78 64.95 -5.53
CA SER A 173 63.38 64.72 -6.85
C SER A 173 64.17 65.92 -7.38
N ARG A 174 63.81 67.16 -6.98
CA ARG A 174 64.56 68.38 -7.30
C ARG A 174 65.79 68.59 -6.40
N GLU A 175 65.72 68.20 -5.13
CA GLU A 175 66.82 68.37 -4.15
C GLU A 175 67.97 67.37 -4.36
N GLY A 176 67.68 66.12 -4.75
CA GLY A 176 68.69 65.05 -4.81
C GLY A 176 68.55 64.05 -5.95
N GLY A 177 67.66 64.29 -6.91
CA GLY A 177 67.42 63.41 -8.06
C GLY A 177 66.77 62.07 -7.70
N ILE A 178 66.64 61.19 -8.71
CA ILE A 178 66.05 59.84 -8.56
C ILE A 178 66.76 58.99 -7.47
N PRO A 179 68.09 59.03 -7.29
CA PRO A 179 68.76 58.25 -6.24
C PRO A 179 68.33 58.63 -4.81
N ALA A 180 67.90 59.87 -4.57
CA ALA A 180 67.43 60.30 -3.26
C ALA A 180 66.16 59.55 -2.81
N LEU A 181 65.31 59.12 -3.75
CA LEU A 181 64.08 58.36 -3.49
C LEU A 181 64.35 56.90 -3.05
N TYR A 182 65.57 56.40 -3.25
CA TYR A 182 65.96 55.03 -2.89
C TYR A 182 66.96 54.97 -1.73
N LYS A 183 67.13 56.09 -1.00
CA LYS A 183 68.04 56.14 0.15
C LYS A 183 67.60 55.13 1.23
N GLY A 184 68.47 54.17 1.55
CA GLY A 184 68.17 53.08 2.48
C GLY A 184 67.53 51.83 1.86
N PHE A 185 67.48 51.74 0.52
CA PHE A 185 66.87 50.61 -0.20
C PHE A 185 67.46 49.25 0.18
N VAL A 186 68.80 49.10 0.20
CA VAL A 186 69.46 47.80 0.45
C VAL A 186 69.05 47.18 1.80
N PRO A 187 69.24 47.84 2.96
CA PRO A 187 68.84 47.26 4.24
C PRO A 187 67.32 47.03 4.33
N LYS A 188 66.52 47.79 3.57
CA LYS A 188 65.07 47.62 3.50
C LYS A 188 64.66 46.40 2.68
N ALA A 189 65.25 46.19 1.50
CA ALA A 189 64.99 45.04 0.63
C ALA A 189 65.31 43.74 1.35
N TRP A 190 66.42 43.69 2.10
CA TRP A 190 66.77 42.55 2.95
C TRP A 190 65.74 42.30 4.06
N ARG A 191 65.37 43.35 4.82
CA ARG A 191 64.39 43.23 5.91
C ARG A 191 63.02 42.79 5.41
N MET A 192 62.54 43.36 4.30
CA MET A 192 61.21 43.08 3.74
C MET A 192 61.18 41.74 3.01
N GLY A 193 62.25 41.38 2.30
CA GLY A 193 62.40 40.10 1.62
C GLY A 193 62.48 38.93 2.61
N ILE A 194 63.38 38.99 3.60
CA ILE A 194 63.47 37.96 4.65
C ILE A 194 62.18 37.92 5.48
N GLY A 195 61.64 39.09 5.86
CA GLY A 195 60.40 39.17 6.62
C GLY A 195 59.19 38.61 5.86
N GLY A 196 59.12 38.79 4.54
CA GLY A 196 58.11 38.19 3.68
C GLY A 196 58.24 36.68 3.58
N ALA A 197 59.46 36.18 3.38
CA ALA A 197 59.76 34.75 3.28
C ALA A 197 59.40 34.00 4.57
N VAL A 198 59.83 34.52 5.73
CA VAL A 198 59.50 33.93 7.05
C VAL A 198 57.99 34.01 7.31
N GLY A 199 57.34 35.12 6.97
CA GLY A 199 55.90 35.29 7.15
C GLY A 199 55.08 34.29 6.33
N PHE A 200 55.46 34.09 5.07
CA PHE A 200 54.77 33.14 4.18
C PHE A 200 54.96 31.69 4.63
N VAL A 201 56.19 31.28 4.98
CA VAL A 201 56.47 29.93 5.49
C VAL A 201 55.74 29.67 6.80
N THR A 202 55.71 30.65 7.72
CA THR A 202 54.99 30.51 8.99
C THR A 202 53.47 30.40 8.76
N PHE A 203 52.92 31.20 7.84
CA PHE A 203 51.51 31.13 7.47
C PHE A 203 51.15 29.74 6.90
N GLU A 204 51.92 29.24 5.93
CA GLU A 204 51.75 27.91 5.33
C GLU A 204 51.84 26.80 6.39
N PHE A 205 52.86 26.87 7.26
CA PHE A 205 53.05 25.90 8.33
C PHE A 205 51.86 25.85 9.30
N VAL A 206 51.38 27.02 9.74
CA VAL A 206 50.25 27.12 10.66
C VAL A 206 48.94 26.73 9.97
N HIS A 207 48.72 27.16 8.73
CA HIS A 207 47.54 26.85 7.94
C HIS A 207 47.39 25.34 7.73
N ARG A 208 48.45 24.65 7.29
CA ARG A 208 48.41 23.18 7.12
C ARG A 208 48.17 22.43 8.43
N ARG A 209 48.69 22.91 9.55
CA ARG A 209 48.47 22.28 10.87
C ARG A 209 47.05 22.52 11.37
N LEU A 210 46.46 23.69 11.11
CA LEU A 210 45.07 23.98 11.41
C LEU A 210 44.11 23.21 10.50
N GLU A 211 44.39 23.13 9.20
CA GLU A 211 43.64 22.26 8.28
C GLU A 211 43.68 20.82 8.76
N LYS A 212 44.85 20.27 9.09
CA LYS A 212 44.98 18.90 9.59
C LYS A 212 44.28 18.66 10.92
N ALA A 213 44.16 19.69 11.77
CA ALA A 213 43.41 19.62 13.02
C ALA A 213 41.89 19.75 12.82
N MET A 214 41.45 20.51 11.81
CA MET A 214 40.03 20.71 11.45
C MET A 214 39.49 19.59 10.54
N SER A 215 40.35 18.95 9.74
CA SER A 215 40.05 17.79 8.89
C SER A 215 40.03 16.46 9.67
N GLY A 216 40.22 16.51 10.99
CA GLY A 216 40.09 15.37 11.89
C GLY A 216 38.65 15.05 12.27
N ALA A 217 37.65 15.53 11.53
CA ALA A 217 36.31 14.98 11.63
C ALA A 217 36.39 13.50 11.23
N PRO A 218 35.91 12.56 12.05
CA PRO A 218 35.89 11.16 11.66
C PRO A 218 35.11 11.03 10.34
N ASP A 219 35.64 10.25 9.40
CA ASP A 219 34.85 9.78 8.27
C ASP A 219 33.74 8.89 8.85
N LEU A 220 32.55 9.48 9.01
CA LEU A 220 31.38 8.80 9.55
C LEU A 220 30.78 7.79 8.55
N GLY A 221 31.39 7.66 7.36
CA GLY A 221 30.85 6.91 6.24
C GLY A 221 29.67 7.63 5.58
N ALA A 222 29.44 7.33 4.30
CA ALA A 222 28.20 7.73 3.65
C ALA A 222 27.04 6.87 4.17
N VAL A 223 25.90 7.51 4.44
CA VAL A 223 24.66 6.78 4.73
C VAL A 223 24.27 6.01 3.46
N PRO A 224 24.06 4.68 3.50
CA PRO A 224 23.68 3.93 2.32
C PRO A 224 22.34 4.42 1.74
N ASP A 225 22.27 4.58 0.42
CA ASP A 225 21.04 5.02 -0.28
C ASP A 225 19.83 4.10 0.01
N SER A 226 20.05 2.84 0.37
CA SER A 226 18.99 1.88 0.72
C SER A 226 18.25 2.22 2.03
N ILE A 227 18.81 3.10 2.86
CA ILE A 227 18.20 3.55 4.12
C ILE A 227 17.90 5.05 4.12
N THR A 228 18.03 5.71 2.98
CA THR A 228 17.64 7.12 2.80
C THR A 228 16.35 7.21 1.99
N THR A 229 15.65 8.33 2.16
CA THR A 229 14.42 8.66 1.42
C THR A 229 14.76 9.77 0.42
N LYS A 230 14.42 9.58 -0.84
CA LYS A 230 14.56 10.62 -1.87
C LYS A 230 13.57 11.75 -1.63
N ASP A 231 13.92 12.94 -2.11
CA ASP A 231 13.03 14.11 -1.98
C ASP A 231 11.70 13.93 -2.73
N GLU A 232 11.65 13.10 -3.78
CA GLU A 232 10.44 12.89 -4.57
C GLU A 232 10.27 11.44 -5.03
N TYR A 233 9.03 10.94 -4.98
CA TYR A 233 8.60 9.65 -5.55
C TYR A 233 7.29 9.81 -6.33
N GLU A 234 7.22 9.23 -7.53
CA GLU A 234 5.96 9.05 -8.26
C GLU A 234 5.32 7.70 -7.90
N THR A 235 4.06 7.73 -7.49
CA THR A 235 3.33 6.54 -7.00
C THR A 235 1.89 6.52 -7.51
N CYS A 236 1.14 5.46 -7.20
CA CYS A 236 -0.30 5.42 -7.47
C CYS A 236 -1.11 6.46 -6.68
N LEU A 237 -0.52 7.07 -5.64
CA LEU A 237 -1.10 8.17 -4.87
C LEU A 237 -0.76 9.55 -5.48
N GLY A 238 -0.05 9.56 -6.61
CA GLY A 238 0.60 10.73 -7.19
C GLY A 238 2.00 10.95 -6.63
N GLN A 239 2.53 12.16 -6.83
CA GLN A 239 3.82 12.59 -6.31
C GLN A 239 3.80 12.64 -4.77
N LEU A 240 4.82 12.06 -4.14
CA LEU A 240 5.10 12.14 -2.71
C LEU A 240 6.42 12.89 -2.51
N SER A 241 6.42 13.88 -1.62
CA SER A 241 7.51 14.84 -1.44
C SER A 241 8.08 14.79 -0.02
N PHE A 242 9.39 14.83 0.08
CA PHE A 242 10.15 14.77 1.32
C PHE A 242 11.24 15.85 1.36
N ARG A 243 11.58 16.28 2.56
CA ARG A 243 12.75 17.12 2.83
C ARG A 243 13.58 16.49 3.94
N ASP A 244 14.75 15.98 3.59
CA ASP A 244 15.62 15.24 4.51
C ASP A 244 14.88 14.10 5.23
N GLY A 245 14.07 13.35 4.45
CA GLY A 245 13.25 12.24 4.93
C GLY A 245 11.94 12.61 5.62
N LEU A 246 11.64 13.90 5.84
CA LEU A 246 10.36 14.35 6.41
C LEU A 246 9.33 14.63 5.31
N PRO A 247 8.12 14.07 5.37
CA PRO A 247 7.07 14.34 4.38
C PRO A 247 6.48 15.74 4.55
N ASP A 248 5.97 16.33 3.47
CA ASP A 248 5.12 17.52 3.52
C ASP A 248 3.65 17.20 3.85
N ASP A 249 2.83 18.24 4.12
CA ASP A 249 1.44 18.07 4.57
C ASP A 249 0.56 17.34 3.54
N ASP A 250 0.79 17.57 2.24
CA ASP A 250 0.05 16.90 1.16
C ASP A 250 0.39 15.41 1.09
N THR A 251 1.69 15.08 1.18
CA THR A 251 2.17 13.69 1.30
C THR A 251 1.56 13.01 2.51
N VAL A 252 1.59 13.67 3.68
CA VAL A 252 0.99 13.15 4.92
C VAL A 252 -0.48 12.83 4.72
N GLN A 253 -1.26 13.73 4.12
CA GLN A 253 -2.68 13.51 3.87
C GLN A 253 -2.92 12.32 2.92
N LYS A 254 -2.21 12.27 1.79
CA LYS A 254 -2.31 11.18 0.80
C LYS A 254 -2.02 9.81 1.41
N VAL A 255 -0.94 9.70 2.19
CA VAL A 255 -0.54 8.41 2.77
C VAL A 255 -1.49 7.97 3.87
N TYR A 256 -2.03 8.89 4.69
CA TYR A 256 -3.01 8.54 5.72
C TYR A 256 -4.37 8.19 5.13
N ASP A 257 -4.84 8.89 4.09
CA ASP A 257 -6.07 8.53 3.38
C ASP A 257 -5.95 7.14 2.73
N ASN A 258 -4.81 6.85 2.12
CA ASN A 258 -4.55 5.52 1.57
C ASN A 258 -4.46 4.45 2.67
N LEU A 259 -3.83 4.75 3.81
CA LEU A 259 -3.73 3.83 4.94
C LEU A 259 -5.10 3.49 5.52
N ASP A 260 -5.93 4.51 5.77
CA ASP A 260 -7.28 4.34 6.30
C ASP A 260 -8.17 3.59 5.30
N ARG A 261 -8.10 3.93 4.01
CA ARG A 261 -8.80 3.20 2.93
C ARG A 261 -8.35 1.74 2.88
N SER A 262 -7.05 1.47 2.89
CA SER A 262 -6.48 0.12 2.84
C SER A 262 -6.93 -0.72 4.04
N ARG A 263 -6.95 -0.13 5.24
CA ARG A 263 -7.49 -0.77 6.45
C ARG A 263 -8.98 -1.04 6.34
N GLY A 264 -9.75 -0.11 5.76
CA GLY A 264 -11.16 -0.29 5.42
C GLY A 264 -11.39 -1.47 4.47
N VAL A 265 -10.57 -1.60 3.42
CA VAL A 265 -10.63 -2.74 2.48
C VAL A 265 -10.29 -4.05 3.19
N SER A 266 -9.22 -4.07 3.99
CA SER A 266 -8.86 -5.25 4.78
C SER A 266 -9.96 -5.63 5.77
N ALA A 267 -10.58 -4.65 6.43
CA ALA A 267 -11.70 -4.86 7.34
C ALA A 267 -12.91 -5.44 6.60
N PHE A 268 -13.22 -4.94 5.40
CA PHE A 268 -14.29 -5.49 4.57
C PHE A 268 -14.07 -6.98 4.29
N LEU A 269 -12.90 -7.33 3.74
CA LEU A 269 -12.57 -8.70 3.36
C LEU A 269 -12.53 -9.65 4.56
N ASP A 270 -11.88 -9.23 5.64
CA ASP A 270 -11.71 -10.06 6.84
C ASP A 270 -13.03 -10.26 7.59
N MET A 271 -13.96 -9.31 7.55
CA MET A 271 -15.21 -9.34 8.31
C MET A 271 -16.43 -9.83 7.51
N VAL A 272 -16.29 -10.22 6.24
CA VAL A 272 -17.39 -10.80 5.45
C VAL A 272 -18.18 -11.87 6.22
N PRO A 273 -17.55 -12.85 6.91
CA PRO A 273 -18.32 -13.86 7.64
C PRO A 273 -19.15 -13.24 8.79
N LEU A 274 -18.59 -12.25 9.49
CA LEU A 274 -19.25 -11.59 10.61
C LEU A 274 -20.44 -10.75 10.13
N ALA A 275 -20.23 -9.93 9.10
CA ALA A 275 -21.30 -9.13 8.51
C ALA A 275 -22.40 -10.02 7.92
N SER A 276 -22.02 -11.12 7.25
CA SER A 276 -22.97 -12.07 6.69
C SER A 276 -23.85 -12.73 7.75
N LEU A 277 -23.32 -13.10 8.91
CA LEU A 277 -24.16 -13.64 9.98
C LEU A 277 -25.01 -12.56 10.65
N GLU A 278 -24.52 -11.33 10.78
CA GLU A 278 -25.32 -10.21 11.29
C GLU A 278 -26.50 -9.88 10.39
N ALA A 279 -26.30 -9.86 9.07
CA ALA A 279 -27.37 -9.66 8.11
C ALA A 279 -28.40 -10.80 8.18
N MET A 280 -27.94 -12.04 8.35
CA MET A 280 -28.81 -13.18 8.60
C MET A 280 -29.59 -13.04 9.91
N ARG A 281 -28.93 -12.62 11.00
CA ARG A 281 -29.57 -12.37 12.30
C ARG A 281 -30.67 -11.31 12.17
N ARG A 282 -30.39 -10.20 11.49
CA ARG A 282 -31.37 -9.14 11.22
C ARG A 282 -32.56 -9.64 10.42
N GLY A 283 -32.32 -10.32 9.30
CA GLY A 283 -33.39 -10.88 8.46
C GLY A 283 -34.30 -11.86 9.21
N LEU A 284 -33.71 -12.74 10.03
CA LEU A 284 -34.46 -13.66 10.87
C LEU A 284 -35.25 -12.92 11.97
N VAL A 285 -34.66 -11.94 12.65
CA VAL A 285 -35.35 -11.15 13.69
C VAL A 285 -36.51 -10.34 13.11
N GLU A 286 -36.31 -9.69 11.95
CA GLU A 286 -37.36 -8.95 11.22
C GLU A 286 -38.53 -9.85 10.82
N ASN A 287 -38.30 -11.16 10.67
CA ASN A 287 -39.32 -12.15 10.37
C ASN A 287 -39.84 -12.88 11.62
N GLY A 288 -39.53 -12.39 12.83
CA GLY A 288 -40.12 -12.85 14.09
C GLY A 288 -39.23 -13.77 14.93
N MET A 289 -37.95 -13.94 14.59
CA MET A 289 -36.99 -14.75 15.36
C MET A 289 -36.41 -13.98 16.56
N ASP A 290 -37.24 -13.64 17.54
CA ASP A 290 -36.88 -12.82 18.70
C ASP A 290 -36.74 -13.60 20.03
N ALA A 291 -36.94 -14.92 20.04
CA ALA A 291 -36.86 -15.77 21.25
C ALA A 291 -36.29 -17.16 20.93
N ALA A 292 -35.67 -17.81 21.93
CA ALA A 292 -35.03 -19.13 21.74
C ALA A 292 -36.02 -20.23 21.31
N ASN A 293 -37.27 -20.19 21.79
CA ASN A 293 -38.31 -21.17 21.49
C ASN A 293 -39.03 -20.92 20.16
N LYS A 294 -38.50 -20.04 19.31
CA LYS A 294 -39.00 -19.81 17.96
C LYS A 294 -38.09 -20.48 16.94
N VAL A 295 -38.68 -21.13 15.94
CA VAL A 295 -37.95 -21.78 14.84
C VAL A 295 -38.64 -21.47 13.53
N MET A 296 -37.87 -21.10 12.51
CA MET A 296 -38.36 -20.89 11.16
C MET A 296 -38.21 -22.16 10.34
N ILE A 297 -39.26 -22.52 9.60
CA ILE A 297 -39.30 -23.72 8.75
C ILE A 297 -39.74 -23.32 7.35
N PHE A 298 -39.00 -23.80 6.34
CA PHE A 298 -39.41 -23.74 4.94
C PHE A 298 -40.22 -25.00 4.60
N GLU A 299 -41.45 -25.10 5.14
CA GLU A 299 -42.31 -26.29 5.04
C GLU A 299 -42.58 -26.75 3.61
N THR A 300 -42.65 -25.83 2.64
CA THR A 300 -42.80 -26.13 1.21
C THR A 300 -41.54 -25.80 0.41
N LEU A 301 -40.37 -25.94 1.05
CA LEU A 301 -39.05 -25.63 0.50
C LEU A 301 -38.79 -24.14 0.32
N MET A 302 -37.51 -23.79 0.29
CA MET A 302 -37.06 -22.43 -0.02
C MET A 302 -37.10 -22.23 -1.54
N ASP A 303 -37.73 -21.16 -2.00
CA ASP A 303 -37.81 -20.78 -3.40
C ASP A 303 -36.88 -19.60 -3.71
N CYS A 304 -36.80 -19.21 -4.98
CA CYS A 304 -35.97 -18.07 -5.40
C CYS A 304 -36.46 -16.70 -4.90
N SER A 305 -37.60 -16.61 -4.19
CA SER A 305 -38.13 -15.35 -3.66
C SER A 305 -37.27 -14.83 -2.50
N SER A 306 -36.81 -15.74 -1.64
CA SER A 306 -35.93 -15.45 -0.50
C SER A 306 -34.49 -15.15 -0.94
N LEU A 307 -33.83 -14.24 -0.23
CA LEU A 307 -32.45 -13.84 -0.48
C LEU A 307 -31.51 -14.47 0.55
N PHE A 308 -31.15 -15.73 0.29
CA PHE A 308 -30.16 -16.50 1.04
C PHE A 308 -28.96 -16.82 0.17
N LEU A 309 -27.76 -16.63 0.72
CA LEU A 309 -26.51 -17.05 0.08
C LEU A 309 -26.53 -18.56 -0.20
N THR A 310 -26.61 -18.91 -1.48
CA THR A 310 -26.64 -20.28 -2.02
C THR A 310 -27.62 -21.25 -1.33
N GLY A 311 -28.81 -20.75 -0.98
CA GLY A 311 -29.91 -21.58 -0.48
C GLY A 311 -30.24 -22.77 -1.38
N ASN A 312 -30.83 -23.82 -0.83
CA ASN A 312 -31.12 -25.08 -1.53
C ASN A 312 -32.63 -25.28 -1.71
N THR A 313 -33.02 -25.92 -2.82
CA THR A 313 -34.43 -26.23 -3.19
C THR A 313 -34.84 -27.67 -2.88
N ASP A 314 -33.94 -28.48 -2.33
CA ASP A 314 -34.08 -29.95 -2.26
C ASP A 314 -34.25 -30.46 -0.83
N THR A 315 -34.18 -29.58 0.17
CA THR A 315 -34.30 -29.97 1.59
C THR A 315 -35.14 -28.96 2.35
N VAL A 316 -35.90 -29.45 3.32
CA VAL A 316 -36.68 -28.61 4.25
C VAL A 316 -35.72 -28.02 5.28
N TYR A 317 -35.55 -26.71 5.23
CA TYR A 317 -34.75 -25.99 6.22
C TYR A 317 -35.55 -25.76 7.50
N ALA A 318 -34.92 -26.02 8.64
CA ALA A 318 -35.33 -25.50 9.94
C ALA A 318 -34.19 -24.68 10.53
N THR A 319 -34.46 -23.46 10.99
CA THR A 319 -33.41 -22.56 11.44
C THR A 319 -33.86 -21.69 12.60
N GLY A 320 -32.92 -21.33 13.49
CA GLY A 320 -33.18 -20.43 14.60
C GLY A 320 -31.92 -19.71 15.08
N LEU A 321 -32.14 -18.73 15.95
CA LEU A 321 -31.08 -17.94 16.57
C LEU A 321 -31.01 -18.24 18.07
N LEU A 322 -29.82 -18.48 18.57
CA LEU A 322 -29.54 -18.55 19.99
C LEU A 322 -28.90 -17.24 20.44
N ASN A 323 -29.44 -16.65 21.50
CA ASN A 323 -28.85 -15.49 22.14
C ASN A 323 -28.39 -15.88 23.54
N LEU A 324 -27.14 -16.33 23.65
CA LEU A 324 -26.60 -16.88 24.89
C LEU A 324 -26.34 -15.81 25.96
N GLN A 325 -26.35 -14.51 25.59
CA GLN A 325 -26.29 -13.41 26.57
C GLN A 325 -27.63 -13.22 27.27
N ARG A 326 -28.72 -13.25 26.49
CA ARG A 326 -30.10 -13.12 27.01
C ARG A 326 -30.54 -14.38 27.75
N ASP A 327 -30.31 -15.54 27.14
CA ASP A 327 -30.89 -16.81 27.57
C ASP A 327 -29.97 -17.63 28.48
N GLY A 328 -28.67 -17.31 28.51
CA GLY A 328 -27.67 -18.16 29.15
C GLY A 328 -27.45 -19.47 28.36
N PRO A 329 -26.98 -20.55 29.03
CA PRO A 329 -26.87 -21.87 28.41
C PRO A 329 -28.19 -22.28 27.75
N THR A 330 -28.16 -22.63 26.48
CA THR A 330 -29.38 -22.90 25.69
C THR A 330 -29.38 -24.33 25.18
N VAL A 331 -30.51 -25.02 25.33
CA VAL A 331 -30.71 -26.42 24.94
C VAL A 331 -31.34 -26.49 23.56
N ILE A 332 -30.85 -27.39 22.71
CA ILE A 332 -31.50 -27.84 21.48
C ILE A 332 -31.80 -29.35 21.63
N GLU A 333 -33.08 -29.73 21.69
CA GLU A 333 -33.52 -31.14 21.63
C GLU A 333 -33.73 -31.53 20.16
N MET A 334 -32.79 -32.29 19.60
CA MET A 334 -32.79 -32.74 18.21
C MET A 334 -33.56 -34.05 18.02
N PRO A 335 -34.40 -34.18 16.97
CA PRO A 335 -35.07 -35.43 16.66
C PRO A 335 -34.15 -36.44 15.95
N PRO A 336 -34.39 -37.76 16.06
CA PRO A 336 -33.59 -38.83 15.42
C PRO A 336 -33.72 -38.94 13.89
N SER A 337 -34.70 -38.28 13.29
CA SER A 337 -35.15 -38.55 11.91
C SER A 337 -34.76 -37.45 10.92
N VAL A 338 -34.12 -36.39 11.41
CA VAL A 338 -33.86 -35.16 10.66
C VAL A 338 -32.45 -34.64 10.92
N GLY A 339 -31.95 -33.84 10.00
CA GLY A 339 -30.56 -33.43 9.94
C GLY A 339 -29.92 -33.85 8.60
N PRO A 340 -28.70 -33.38 8.31
CA PRO A 340 -27.73 -32.75 9.24
C PRO A 340 -28.16 -31.35 9.72
N CYS A 341 -27.69 -30.96 10.91
CA CYS A 341 -27.84 -29.61 11.46
C CYS A 341 -26.50 -29.12 12.01
N THR A 342 -26.24 -27.82 11.91
CA THR A 342 -24.98 -27.21 12.36
C THR A 342 -25.29 -25.96 13.17
N VAL A 343 -24.48 -25.71 14.21
CA VAL A 343 -24.45 -24.46 14.98
C VAL A 343 -23.16 -23.72 14.66
N ASP A 344 -23.32 -22.47 14.22
CA ASP A 344 -22.22 -21.54 13.95
C ASP A 344 -22.33 -20.32 14.87
N ASP A 345 -21.16 -19.78 15.24
CA ASP A 345 -21.05 -18.58 16.08
C ASP A 345 -21.19 -17.28 15.26
N ALA A 346 -21.09 -16.12 15.92
CA ALA A 346 -21.27 -14.78 15.31
C ALA A 346 -20.32 -14.48 14.13
N PHE A 347 -19.28 -15.30 13.93
CA PHE A 347 -18.26 -15.15 12.89
C PHE A 347 -18.20 -16.36 11.93
N PHE A 348 -19.27 -17.16 11.85
CA PHE A 348 -19.34 -18.44 11.14
C PHE A 348 -18.23 -19.42 11.52
N ARG A 349 -17.80 -19.42 12.79
CA ARG A 349 -16.96 -20.49 13.30
C ARG A 349 -17.85 -21.65 13.75
N PHE A 350 -17.43 -22.84 13.36
CA PHE A 350 -18.07 -24.09 13.74
C PHE A 350 -18.14 -24.24 15.27
N VAL A 351 -19.33 -24.48 15.81
CA VAL A 351 -19.55 -24.77 17.24
C VAL A 351 -19.83 -26.25 17.45
N THR A 352 -20.81 -26.81 16.74
CA THR A 352 -21.11 -28.25 16.74
C THR A 352 -22.00 -28.64 15.57
N ASP A 353 -21.88 -29.90 15.14
CA ASP A 353 -22.88 -30.56 14.29
C ASP A 353 -23.87 -31.35 15.15
N MET A 354 -25.05 -31.59 14.58
CA MET A 354 -26.14 -32.38 15.15
C MET A 354 -26.78 -33.24 14.05
N GLY A 355 -27.45 -34.32 14.42
CA GLY A 355 -27.97 -35.33 13.49
C GLY A 355 -26.87 -36.29 13.02
N GLY A 356 -26.98 -36.80 11.78
CA GLY A 356 -26.04 -37.78 11.22
C GLY A 356 -24.53 -37.50 11.45
N PRO A 357 -24.02 -36.28 11.15
CA PRO A 357 -22.61 -35.95 11.38
C PRO A 357 -22.27 -35.60 12.84
N GLY A 358 -23.26 -35.28 13.66
CA GLY A 358 -23.07 -34.85 15.05
C GLY A 358 -22.76 -36.00 16.02
N PRO A 359 -22.46 -35.67 17.29
CA PRO A 359 -22.28 -36.63 18.38
C PRO A 359 -23.44 -37.63 18.54
N ASP A 360 -24.67 -37.23 18.24
CA ASP A 360 -25.85 -38.10 18.33
C ASP A 360 -25.94 -39.14 17.20
N ARG A 361 -25.13 -39.03 16.14
CA ARG A 361 -25.11 -39.99 15.00
C ARG A 361 -26.49 -40.22 14.38
N GLY A 362 -27.35 -39.21 14.41
CA GLY A 362 -28.74 -39.30 13.96
C GLY A 362 -29.67 -40.04 14.91
N ALA A 363 -29.27 -40.38 16.13
CA ALA A 363 -30.18 -40.94 17.14
C ALA A 363 -31.02 -39.86 17.86
N GLY A 364 -30.78 -38.58 17.57
CA GLY A 364 -31.37 -37.46 18.31
C GLY A 364 -30.75 -37.32 19.70
N GLY A 365 -31.00 -36.18 20.33
CA GLY A 365 -30.44 -35.92 21.65
C GLY A 365 -30.52 -34.47 22.09
N LYS A 366 -30.03 -34.20 23.30
CA LYS A 366 -30.04 -32.86 23.88
C LYS A 366 -28.66 -32.24 23.75
N TYR A 367 -28.58 -31.15 23.00
CA TYR A 367 -27.39 -30.34 22.89
C TYR A 367 -27.49 -29.16 23.85
N LEU A 368 -26.42 -28.85 24.58
CA LEU A 368 -26.34 -27.68 25.44
C LEU A 368 -25.23 -26.76 24.93
N ILE A 369 -25.63 -25.61 24.40
CA ILE A 369 -24.73 -24.58 23.90
C ILE A 369 -24.43 -23.59 25.02
N LEU A 370 -23.17 -23.51 25.43
CA LEU A 370 -22.71 -22.69 26.53
C LEU A 370 -22.24 -21.31 26.05
N PRO A 371 -22.58 -20.22 26.78
CA PRO A 371 -22.06 -18.89 26.48
C PRO A 371 -20.55 -18.80 26.73
N PRO A 372 -19.88 -17.83 26.09
CA PRO A 372 -18.46 -17.56 26.34
C PRO A 372 -18.22 -17.27 27.82
N GLY A 373 -17.19 -17.90 28.38
CA GLY A 373 -16.79 -17.70 29.77
C GLY A 373 -17.66 -18.38 30.83
N TYR A 374 -18.61 -19.26 30.45
CA TYR A 374 -19.46 -19.99 31.40
C TYR A 374 -18.64 -20.77 32.46
N LYS A 375 -19.03 -20.64 33.74
CA LYS A 375 -18.37 -21.30 34.90
C LYS A 375 -19.31 -22.17 35.73
N GLY A 376 -20.57 -22.31 35.34
CA GLY A 376 -21.53 -23.15 36.04
C GLY A 376 -21.29 -24.65 35.80
N SER A 377 -22.00 -25.51 36.53
CA SER A 377 -21.97 -26.95 36.30
C SER A 377 -22.82 -27.33 35.08
N THR A 378 -22.34 -28.32 34.33
CA THR A 378 -23.08 -28.90 33.20
C THR A 378 -23.82 -30.17 33.65
N PRO A 379 -25.13 -30.30 33.37
CA PRO A 379 -25.88 -31.52 33.68
C PRO A 379 -25.43 -32.72 32.82
N GLU A 380 -25.60 -33.94 33.35
CA GLU A 380 -25.39 -35.17 32.59
C GLU A 380 -26.46 -35.37 31.50
N GLY A 381 -26.13 -36.15 30.46
CA GLY A 381 -27.05 -36.50 29.38
C GLY A 381 -27.19 -35.45 28.27
N TYR A 382 -26.29 -34.46 28.22
CA TYR A 382 -26.22 -33.45 27.18
C TYR A 382 -24.93 -33.56 26.37
N TYR A 383 -25.03 -33.32 25.07
CA TYR A 383 -23.89 -33.03 24.21
C TYR A 383 -23.50 -31.56 24.40
N ILE A 384 -22.34 -31.32 24.99
CA ILE A 384 -21.90 -29.97 25.37
C ILE A 384 -21.08 -29.34 24.24
N ALA A 385 -21.39 -28.11 23.88
CA ALA A 385 -20.55 -27.28 23.02
C ALA A 385 -20.45 -25.86 23.59
N THR A 386 -19.28 -25.24 23.48
CA THR A 386 -19.03 -23.88 23.99
C THR A 386 -18.86 -22.92 22.83
N SER A 387 -19.63 -21.84 22.82
CA SER A 387 -19.48 -20.80 21.80
C SER A 387 -18.53 -19.69 22.25
N PRO A 388 -17.69 -19.13 21.35
CA PRO A 388 -16.92 -17.93 21.66
C PRO A 388 -17.76 -16.64 21.67
N THR A 389 -19.01 -16.71 21.19
CA THR A 389 -19.90 -15.56 21.00
C THR A 389 -21.27 -15.82 21.64
N TYR A 390 -22.00 -14.76 21.91
CA TYR A 390 -23.37 -14.80 22.41
C TYR A 390 -24.37 -15.13 21.29
N THR A 391 -24.24 -14.50 20.12
CA THR A 391 -25.08 -14.82 18.96
C THR A 391 -24.60 -16.10 18.33
N ASN A 392 -25.51 -17.06 18.18
CA ASN A 392 -25.27 -18.29 17.44
C ASN A 392 -26.46 -18.55 16.52
N TRP A 393 -26.19 -19.15 15.39
CA TRP A 393 -27.19 -19.54 14.41
C TRP A 393 -27.16 -21.05 14.25
N PHE A 394 -28.32 -21.68 14.25
CA PHE A 394 -28.41 -23.07 13.84
C PHE A 394 -29.25 -23.23 12.60
N VAL A 395 -28.87 -24.19 11.77
CA VAL A 395 -29.63 -24.57 10.58
C VAL A 395 -29.57 -26.07 10.37
N GLY A 396 -30.76 -26.65 10.22
CA GLY A 396 -30.98 -28.06 9.93
C GLY A 396 -31.57 -28.25 8.54
N ARG A 397 -31.21 -29.36 7.90
CA ARG A 397 -31.82 -29.84 6.65
C ARG A 397 -32.62 -31.11 6.92
N GLY A 398 -33.85 -31.16 6.42
CA GLY A 398 -34.68 -32.35 6.40
C GLY A 398 -34.82 -32.86 4.97
N PHE A 399 -34.43 -34.12 4.75
CA PHE A 399 -34.50 -34.74 3.44
C PHE A 399 -35.94 -35.09 3.03
N LEU A 400 -36.20 -35.00 1.72
CA LEU A 400 -37.50 -35.36 1.16
C LEU A 400 -37.71 -36.87 1.25
N ARG A 401 -38.97 -37.28 1.44
CA ARG A 401 -39.40 -38.67 1.27
C ARG A 401 -40.30 -38.74 0.06
N GLU A 402 -39.98 -39.62 -0.89
CA GLU A 402 -40.72 -39.73 -2.16
C GLU A 402 -40.86 -38.38 -2.88
N GLY A 403 -39.82 -37.53 -2.81
CA GLY A 403 -39.81 -36.19 -3.40
C GLY A 403 -40.65 -35.14 -2.68
N LYS A 404 -41.25 -35.45 -1.52
CA LYS A 404 -42.14 -34.53 -0.79
C LYS A 404 -41.54 -34.00 0.52
N PRO A 405 -41.82 -32.73 0.89
CA PRO A 405 -41.28 -32.09 2.10
C PRO A 405 -42.08 -32.40 3.38
N ASP A 406 -43.32 -32.89 3.26
CA ASP A 406 -44.30 -32.97 4.36
C ASP A 406 -43.76 -33.68 5.61
N HIS A 407 -43.06 -34.80 5.40
CA HIS A 407 -42.49 -35.58 6.49
C HIS A 407 -41.44 -34.78 7.26
N ALA A 408 -40.46 -34.20 6.56
CA ALA A 408 -39.41 -33.43 7.19
C ALA A 408 -39.95 -32.18 7.90
N ALA A 409 -40.92 -31.49 7.29
CA ALA A 409 -41.58 -30.34 7.90
C ALA A 409 -42.29 -30.72 9.21
N ALA A 410 -42.98 -31.86 9.24
CA ALA A 410 -43.63 -32.37 10.46
C ALA A 410 -42.62 -32.78 11.54
N GLU A 411 -41.54 -33.47 11.18
CA GLU A 411 -40.51 -33.84 12.15
C GLU A 411 -39.86 -32.62 12.81
N TRP A 412 -39.59 -31.55 12.05
CA TRP A 412 -39.11 -30.30 12.62
C TRP A 412 -40.14 -29.64 13.54
N ARG A 413 -41.37 -29.45 13.07
CA ARG A 413 -42.42 -28.74 13.81
C ARG A 413 -42.91 -29.51 15.05
N ASP A 414 -42.89 -30.83 15.02
CA ASP A 414 -43.53 -31.61 16.09
C ASP A 414 -42.53 -32.08 17.15
N LYS A 415 -41.21 -32.11 16.83
CA LYS A 415 -40.21 -32.75 17.69
C LYS A 415 -39.00 -31.90 18.07
N LEU A 416 -38.59 -30.92 17.26
CA LEU A 416 -37.45 -30.05 17.59
C LEU A 416 -37.83 -29.12 18.75
N LYS A 417 -37.00 -29.00 19.78
CA LYS A 417 -37.23 -27.99 20.83
C LYS A 417 -35.99 -27.18 21.10
N VAL A 418 -36.18 -25.90 21.39
CA VAL A 418 -35.09 -24.98 21.74
C VAL A 418 -35.52 -24.13 22.93
N TYR A 419 -34.73 -24.12 24.00
CA TYR A 419 -35.09 -23.39 25.22
C TYR A 419 -33.88 -23.15 26.14
N PRO A 420 -33.90 -22.10 26.98
CA PRO A 420 -32.86 -21.88 27.99
C PRO A 420 -32.76 -23.05 28.98
N LEU A 421 -31.55 -23.43 29.39
CA LEU A 421 -31.34 -24.51 30.37
C LEU A 421 -32.08 -24.25 31.68
N SER A 422 -32.19 -23.00 32.10
CA SER A 422 -32.96 -22.57 33.28
C SER A 422 -34.45 -22.92 33.21
N ALA A 423 -34.98 -23.14 32.00
CA ALA A 423 -36.37 -23.54 31.76
C ALA A 423 -36.53 -25.05 31.50
N SER A 424 -35.48 -25.87 31.65
CA SER A 424 -35.54 -27.30 31.27
C SER A 424 -36.58 -28.13 32.03
N GLY A 425 -36.92 -27.74 33.26
CA GLY A 425 -37.99 -28.37 34.06
C GLY A 425 -39.41 -28.04 33.59
N ASN A 426 -39.60 -26.93 32.87
CA ASN A 426 -40.87 -26.54 32.25
C ASN A 426 -40.60 -25.68 30.99
N PRO A 427 -40.21 -26.31 29.87
CA PRO A 427 -39.83 -25.58 28.67
C PRO A 427 -40.98 -24.70 28.14
N PRO A 428 -40.69 -23.50 27.61
CA PRO A 428 -41.70 -22.68 26.96
C PRO A 428 -42.32 -23.41 25.77
N LYS A 429 -43.58 -23.07 25.44
CA LYS A 429 -44.26 -23.60 24.26
C LYS A 429 -43.49 -23.17 23.00
N MET A 430 -43.12 -24.12 22.15
CA MET A 430 -42.47 -23.83 20.87
C MET A 430 -43.41 -23.07 19.92
N GLU A 431 -42.85 -22.15 19.15
CA GLU A 431 -43.52 -21.46 18.06
C GLU A 431 -42.75 -21.68 16.76
N TYR A 432 -43.44 -22.27 15.77
CA TYR A 432 -42.84 -22.57 14.47
C TYR A 432 -43.41 -21.65 13.41
N LEU A 433 -42.53 -20.95 12.71
CA LEU A 433 -42.87 -19.96 11.72
C LEU A 433 -42.66 -20.56 10.32
N ASN A 434 -43.74 -20.82 9.59
CA ASN A 434 -43.62 -21.17 8.18
C ASN A 434 -43.26 -19.92 7.37
N ILE A 435 -42.08 -19.93 6.76
CA ILE A 435 -41.53 -18.82 5.97
C ILE A 435 -41.36 -19.16 4.49
N SER A 436 -41.94 -20.26 4.03
CA SER A 436 -41.92 -20.65 2.61
C SER A 436 -42.57 -19.56 1.74
N GLY A 437 -41.97 -19.26 0.59
CA GLY A 437 -42.43 -18.22 -0.34
C GLY A 437 -42.29 -16.78 0.15
N ARG A 438 -41.69 -16.54 1.33
CA ARG A 438 -41.47 -15.18 1.83
C ARG A 438 -40.19 -14.57 1.26
N VAL A 439 -40.24 -13.28 0.95
CA VAL A 439 -39.03 -12.51 0.66
C VAL A 439 -38.37 -12.13 1.98
N MET A 440 -37.17 -12.64 2.22
CA MET A 440 -36.37 -12.33 3.39
C MET A 440 -34.93 -12.06 2.95
N ASN A 441 -34.33 -10.96 3.42
CA ASN A 441 -32.95 -10.64 3.15
C ASN A 441 -32.05 -11.12 4.29
N THR A 442 -31.09 -12.00 3.97
CA THR A 442 -30.05 -12.44 4.92
C THR A 442 -28.64 -12.09 4.41
N ILE A 443 -28.53 -11.22 3.42
CA ILE A 443 -27.26 -10.87 2.78
C ILE A 443 -26.77 -9.53 3.30
N HIS A 444 -25.50 -9.49 3.69
CA HIS A 444 -24.82 -8.28 4.15
C HIS A 444 -24.75 -7.19 3.09
N ALA A 445 -24.64 -5.94 3.54
CA ALA A 445 -24.48 -4.79 2.67
C ALA A 445 -23.13 -4.82 1.92
N ASN A 446 -23.07 -4.16 0.75
CA ASN A 446 -21.85 -4.00 -0.05
C ASN A 446 -21.44 -2.51 -0.18
N ASP A 447 -21.98 -1.67 0.69
CA ASP A 447 -21.71 -0.24 0.80
C ASP A 447 -21.27 0.10 2.24
N PHE A 448 -21.33 1.38 2.62
CA PHE A 448 -20.94 1.83 3.95
C PHE A 448 -21.67 1.10 5.09
N SER A 449 -22.92 0.66 4.90
CA SER A 449 -23.68 -0.04 5.95
C SER A 449 -23.07 -1.39 6.34
N PHE A 450 -22.16 -1.95 5.53
CA PHE A 450 -21.34 -3.10 5.92
C PHE A 450 -20.58 -2.81 7.24
N PHE A 451 -19.99 -1.62 7.37
CA PHE A 451 -19.24 -1.25 8.56
C PHE A 451 -20.15 -1.06 9.78
N GLU A 452 -21.43 -0.69 9.56
CA GLU A 452 -22.44 -0.61 10.62
C GLU A 452 -22.87 -2.00 11.11
N GLU A 453 -22.99 -2.97 10.20
CA GLU A 453 -23.19 -4.39 10.54
C GLU A 453 -22.02 -4.92 11.37
N VAL A 454 -20.78 -4.68 10.91
CA VAL A 454 -19.58 -5.06 11.65
C VAL A 454 -19.56 -4.43 13.04
N ASN A 455 -19.79 -3.12 13.13
CA ASN A 455 -19.83 -2.41 14.40
C ASN A 455 -20.89 -2.98 15.35
N ALA A 456 -22.09 -3.30 14.85
CA ALA A 456 -23.16 -3.87 15.68
C ALA A 456 -22.72 -5.16 16.39
N VAL A 457 -22.04 -6.06 15.68
CA VAL A 457 -21.51 -7.30 16.28
C VAL A 457 -20.38 -6.99 17.28
N ILE A 458 -19.44 -6.09 16.94
CA ILE A 458 -18.36 -5.71 17.86
C ILE A 458 -18.90 -5.09 19.16
N GLN A 459 -19.96 -4.29 19.08
CA GLN A 459 -20.61 -3.74 20.27
C GLN A 459 -21.30 -4.81 21.11
N TYR A 460 -21.87 -5.85 20.49
CA TYR A 460 -22.62 -6.88 21.18
C TYR A 460 -21.72 -7.98 21.78
N GLU A 461 -20.83 -8.55 20.98
CA GLU A 461 -20.08 -9.78 21.28
C GLU A 461 -18.86 -9.58 22.22
N PRO A 462 -18.41 -10.58 22.99
CA PRO A 462 -17.30 -10.43 23.96
C PRO A 462 -15.99 -9.98 23.29
N ILE A 463 -15.26 -9.02 23.85
CA ILE A 463 -14.07 -8.46 23.17
C ILE A 463 -13.02 -9.50 22.74
N ASP A 464 -12.90 -10.60 23.48
CA ASP A 464 -11.91 -11.65 23.25
C ASP A 464 -12.32 -12.66 22.16
N PHE A 465 -13.54 -12.56 21.58
CA PHE A 465 -13.92 -13.42 20.46
C PHE A 465 -13.09 -13.13 19.21
N LEU A 466 -12.55 -11.90 19.09
CA LEU A 466 -11.78 -11.42 17.96
C LEU A 466 -10.35 -11.06 18.37
N GLU A 467 -9.39 -11.55 17.58
CA GLU A 467 -7.96 -11.41 17.88
C GLU A 467 -7.49 -9.94 17.92
N PRO A 468 -6.46 -9.60 18.73
CA PRO A 468 -5.92 -8.26 18.87
C PRO A 468 -5.62 -7.52 17.56
N GLU A 469 -5.08 -8.22 16.58
CA GLU A 469 -4.68 -7.65 15.29
C GLU A 469 -5.90 -7.24 14.46
N LEU A 470 -6.95 -8.08 14.43
CA LEU A 470 -8.19 -7.79 13.70
C LEU A 470 -8.96 -6.64 14.36
N ARG A 471 -9.07 -6.64 15.69
CA ARG A 471 -9.71 -5.51 16.41
C ARG A 471 -8.88 -4.23 16.34
N GLY A 472 -7.56 -4.32 16.27
CA GLY A 472 -6.68 -3.16 16.04
C GLY A 472 -6.93 -2.53 14.67
N ASN A 473 -7.12 -3.34 13.63
CA ASN A 473 -7.47 -2.85 12.30
C ASN A 473 -8.84 -2.15 12.27
N LEU A 474 -9.84 -2.72 12.95
CA LEU A 474 -11.17 -2.11 13.09
C LEU A 474 -11.12 -0.80 13.89
N ALA A 475 -10.36 -0.78 14.98
CA ALA A 475 -10.19 0.41 15.81
C ALA A 475 -9.56 1.58 15.04
N ALA A 476 -8.64 1.31 14.13
CA ALA A 476 -8.00 2.32 13.30
C ALA A 476 -8.97 3.05 12.36
N ILE A 477 -10.09 2.41 11.99
CA ILE A 477 -11.16 3.02 11.19
C ILE A 477 -12.36 3.47 12.04
N GLY A 478 -12.22 3.49 13.38
CA GLY A 478 -13.22 4.00 14.31
C GLY A 478 -14.19 2.95 14.87
N ILE A 479 -14.06 1.67 14.54
CA ILE A 479 -14.91 0.59 15.09
C ILE A 479 -14.23 0.00 16.33
N MET A 480 -14.76 0.31 17.51
CA MET A 480 -14.18 -0.12 18.78
C MET A 480 -15.27 -0.42 19.81
N LYS A 481 -15.16 -1.57 20.48
CA LYS A 481 -16.13 -1.97 21.50
C LYS A 481 -16.25 -0.91 22.60
N GLY A 482 -17.48 -0.56 22.95
CA GLY A 482 -17.81 0.47 23.93
C GLY A 482 -17.75 1.91 23.40
N LYS A 483 -17.40 2.12 22.13
CA LYS A 483 -17.43 3.44 21.47
C LYS A 483 -18.45 3.47 20.34
N PRO A 484 -19.27 4.53 20.22
CA PRO A 484 -20.11 4.73 19.05
C PRO A 484 -19.28 4.83 17.77
N PHE A 485 -19.73 4.18 16.69
CA PHE A 485 -19.14 4.33 15.37
C PHE A 485 -19.76 5.55 14.68
N GLN A 486 -19.04 6.67 14.71
CA GLN A 486 -19.45 7.96 14.15
C GLN A 486 -18.27 8.58 13.38
N PRO A 487 -17.90 8.01 12.22
CA PRO A 487 -16.80 8.57 11.42
C PRO A 487 -17.17 9.97 10.93
N ASP A 488 -16.16 10.84 10.83
CA ASP A 488 -16.32 12.12 10.15
C ASP A 488 -16.54 11.95 8.64
N GLU A 489 -16.85 13.04 7.94
CA GLU A 489 -17.12 13.01 6.50
C GLU A 489 -15.95 12.42 5.69
N ARG A 490 -14.70 12.70 6.09
CA ARG A 490 -13.51 12.15 5.44
C ARG A 490 -13.47 10.63 5.57
N MET A 491 -13.51 10.12 6.80
CA MET A 491 -13.45 8.68 7.06
C MET A 491 -14.65 7.96 6.44
N LYS A 492 -15.85 8.54 6.50
CA LYS A 492 -17.04 7.97 5.85
C LYS A 492 -16.88 7.85 4.33
N ALA A 493 -16.32 8.86 3.67
CA ALA A 493 -16.03 8.80 2.23
C ALA A 493 -15.02 7.70 1.90
N LEU A 494 -13.92 7.61 2.66
CA LEU A 494 -12.90 6.57 2.48
C LEU A 494 -13.44 5.16 2.70
N LEU A 495 -14.28 4.96 3.73
CA LEU A 495 -14.90 3.67 4.00
C LEU A 495 -15.94 3.30 2.94
N THR A 496 -16.67 4.28 2.41
CA THR A 496 -17.60 4.05 1.29
C THR A 496 -16.85 3.54 0.06
N GLU A 497 -15.72 4.18 -0.28
CA GLU A 497 -14.84 3.71 -1.36
C GLU A 497 -14.23 2.33 -1.04
N ALA A 498 -13.81 2.12 0.21
CA ALA A 498 -13.26 0.84 0.66
C ALA A 498 -14.28 -0.31 0.54
N ALA A 499 -15.57 -0.08 0.81
CA ALA A 499 -16.63 -1.06 0.59
C ALA A 499 -16.77 -1.42 -0.89
N VAL A 500 -16.69 -0.43 -1.80
CA VAL A 500 -16.72 -0.68 -3.24
C VAL A 500 -15.53 -1.54 -3.68
N ILE A 501 -14.32 -1.19 -3.26
CA ILE A 501 -13.10 -1.94 -3.57
C ILE A 501 -13.15 -3.34 -2.96
N GLY A 502 -13.56 -3.46 -1.70
CA GLY A 502 -13.70 -4.72 -0.98
C GLY A 502 -14.71 -5.66 -1.64
N ASN A 503 -15.90 -5.15 -2.01
CA ASN A 503 -16.91 -5.89 -2.74
C ASN A 503 -16.42 -6.36 -4.12
N ALA A 504 -15.77 -5.48 -4.89
CA ALA A 504 -15.17 -5.84 -6.17
C ALA A 504 -14.09 -6.94 -6.01
N THR A 505 -13.28 -6.83 -4.97
CA THR A 505 -12.24 -7.81 -4.64
C THR A 505 -12.85 -9.16 -4.24
N SER A 506 -13.86 -9.18 -3.37
CA SER A 506 -14.58 -10.41 -2.99
C SER A 506 -15.21 -11.10 -4.19
N ARG A 507 -15.75 -10.35 -5.15
CA ARG A 507 -16.30 -10.89 -6.41
C ARG A 507 -15.21 -11.51 -7.28
N ALA A 508 -14.08 -10.82 -7.44
CA ALA A 508 -12.94 -11.36 -8.19
C ALA A 508 -12.43 -12.65 -7.55
N ILE A 509 -12.20 -12.65 -6.23
CA ILE A 509 -11.81 -13.84 -5.46
C ILE A 509 -12.82 -14.99 -5.65
N SER A 510 -14.12 -14.69 -5.68
CA SER A 510 -15.16 -15.72 -5.73
C SER A 510 -15.37 -16.34 -7.11
N PHE A 511 -15.40 -15.52 -8.17
CA PHE A 511 -15.78 -15.94 -9.52
C PHE A 511 -14.60 -16.02 -10.51
N ALA A 512 -13.44 -15.50 -10.13
CA ALA A 512 -12.19 -15.57 -10.89
C ALA A 512 -10.96 -15.63 -9.96
N PRO A 513 -10.91 -16.64 -9.06
CA PRO A 513 -9.80 -16.77 -8.11
C PRO A 513 -8.45 -16.86 -8.83
N ARG A 514 -7.42 -16.18 -8.29
CA ARG A 514 -6.04 -16.28 -8.81
C ARG A 514 -5.52 -17.71 -8.72
N ASP A 515 -5.69 -18.32 -7.55
CA ASP A 515 -5.39 -19.73 -7.30
C ASP A 515 -6.71 -20.50 -7.37
N LYS A 516 -7.07 -20.95 -8.58
CA LYS A 516 -8.32 -21.66 -8.83
C LYS A 516 -8.37 -22.98 -8.05
N PRO A 517 -9.35 -23.19 -7.15
CA PRO A 517 -9.49 -24.44 -6.41
C PRO A 517 -10.19 -25.49 -7.28
N GLU A 518 -9.56 -25.85 -8.40
CA GLU A 518 -10.10 -26.81 -9.36
C GLU A 518 -10.26 -28.21 -8.74
N ILE A 519 -11.38 -28.87 -9.04
CA ILE A 519 -11.62 -30.25 -8.59
C ILE A 519 -10.95 -31.22 -9.57
N TYR A 520 -11.06 -30.92 -10.86
CA TYR A 520 -10.49 -31.68 -11.98
C TYR A 520 -9.55 -30.78 -12.77
N GLU A 521 -8.45 -31.35 -13.26
CA GLU A 521 -7.48 -30.63 -14.10
C GLU A 521 -8.18 -30.08 -15.36
N ASN A 522 -7.90 -28.82 -15.69
CA ASN A 522 -8.45 -28.11 -16.85
C ASN A 522 -10.00 -28.05 -16.89
N SER A 523 -10.65 -27.95 -15.72
CA SER A 523 -12.11 -27.89 -15.60
C SER A 523 -12.58 -26.56 -14.99
N GLU A 524 -13.79 -26.10 -15.32
CA GLU A 524 -14.42 -24.96 -14.64
C GLU A 524 -15.04 -25.31 -13.29
N TRP A 525 -15.12 -26.60 -12.96
CA TRP A 525 -15.63 -27.07 -11.67
C TRP A 525 -14.63 -26.83 -10.54
N GLN A 526 -15.07 -26.00 -9.59
CA GLN A 526 -14.27 -25.55 -8.46
C GLN A 526 -14.85 -26.03 -7.13
N SER A 527 -13.97 -26.38 -6.20
CA SER A 527 -14.32 -26.59 -4.80
C SER A 527 -14.66 -25.25 -4.16
N LEU A 528 -15.70 -25.22 -3.31
CA LEU A 528 -15.97 -24.06 -2.45
C LEU A 528 -14.98 -23.98 -1.27
N PHE A 529 -14.44 -25.13 -0.83
CA PHE A 529 -13.54 -25.25 0.31
C PHE A 529 -12.07 -25.27 -0.14
N GLN A 530 -11.59 -24.12 -0.60
CA GLN A 530 -10.20 -23.96 -1.00
C GLN A 530 -9.26 -24.23 0.18
N GLY A 531 -8.30 -25.14 -0.01
CA GLY A 531 -7.39 -25.60 1.05
C GLY A 531 -7.89 -26.81 1.85
N GLY A 532 -9.15 -27.22 1.68
CA GLY A 532 -9.69 -28.44 2.29
C GLY A 532 -9.78 -28.41 3.82
N ASP A 533 -9.96 -27.22 4.42
CA ASP A 533 -10.06 -27.03 5.87
C ASP A 533 -11.14 -26.00 6.22
N TYR A 534 -12.01 -26.35 7.16
CA TYR A 534 -13.14 -25.52 7.60
C TYR A 534 -12.70 -24.41 8.57
N HIS A 535 -11.49 -24.52 9.12
CA HIS A 535 -10.84 -23.42 9.85
C HIS A 535 -10.14 -22.44 8.91
N TRP A 536 -10.03 -22.79 7.63
CA TRP A 536 -9.34 -22.01 6.60
C TRP A 536 -7.85 -21.86 6.89
N LEU A 537 -7.19 -22.86 7.49
CA LEU A 537 -5.76 -22.78 7.79
C LEU A 537 -4.92 -23.22 6.59
N SER A 538 -3.83 -22.49 6.35
CA SER A 538 -2.85 -22.80 5.32
C SER A 538 -1.71 -23.64 5.92
N HIS A 539 -1.27 -24.68 5.22
CA HIS A 539 -0.16 -25.56 5.63
C HIS A 539 -0.28 -26.10 7.06
N GLY A 540 -1.47 -26.60 7.44
CA GLY A 540 -1.74 -27.11 8.79
C GLY A 540 -1.67 -26.05 9.90
N GLY A 541 -1.81 -24.77 9.54
CA GLY A 541 -1.74 -23.62 10.46
C GLY A 541 -0.43 -22.84 10.40
N ALA A 542 0.65 -23.41 9.85
CA ALA A 542 1.95 -22.73 9.76
C ALA A 542 1.89 -21.46 8.89
N GLY A 543 1.03 -21.44 7.87
CA GLY A 543 0.77 -20.27 7.03
C GLY A 543 -0.30 -19.32 7.57
N GLY A 544 -0.81 -19.57 8.78
CA GLY A 544 -1.94 -18.84 9.34
C GLY A 544 -3.24 -19.13 8.59
N ARG A 545 -4.19 -18.19 8.68
CA ARG A 545 -5.51 -18.31 8.04
C ARG A 545 -5.46 -17.83 6.59
N ASN A 546 -5.91 -18.66 5.66
CA ASN A 546 -6.16 -18.31 4.27
C ASN A 546 -7.37 -17.37 4.20
N LYS A 547 -7.09 -16.06 4.21
CA LYS A 547 -8.10 -15.01 4.20
C LYS A 547 -8.94 -15.03 2.94
N ASP A 548 -8.30 -15.18 1.77
CA ASP A 548 -8.98 -15.17 0.47
C ASP A 548 -9.93 -16.36 0.33
N ALA A 549 -9.51 -17.56 0.73
CA ALA A 549 -10.39 -18.74 0.73
C ALA A 549 -11.61 -18.56 1.66
N ARG A 550 -11.39 -17.95 2.83
CA ARG A 550 -12.47 -17.66 3.77
C ARG A 550 -13.44 -16.62 3.21
N THR A 551 -12.92 -15.51 2.69
CA THR A 551 -13.73 -14.47 2.04
C THR A 551 -14.51 -15.05 0.86
N ARG A 552 -13.85 -15.86 0.01
CA ARG A 552 -14.48 -16.57 -1.10
C ARG A 552 -15.71 -17.35 -0.66
N PHE A 553 -15.54 -18.20 0.35
CA PHE A 553 -16.62 -19.06 0.81
C PHE A 553 -17.78 -18.24 1.38
N PHE A 554 -17.51 -17.37 2.36
CA PHE A 554 -18.58 -16.64 3.06
C PHE A 554 -19.20 -15.50 2.27
N TYR A 555 -18.58 -15.08 1.16
CA TYR A 555 -19.18 -14.10 0.26
C TYR A 555 -20.29 -14.69 -0.62
N VAL A 556 -20.19 -15.99 -0.95
CA VAL A 556 -21.15 -16.70 -1.81
C VAL A 556 -22.02 -17.71 -1.04
N ALA A 557 -21.55 -18.26 0.06
CA ALA A 557 -22.17 -19.35 0.80
C ALA A 557 -22.20 -19.10 2.31
N THR A 558 -22.95 -19.95 3.02
CA THR A 558 -23.10 -19.93 4.48
C THR A 558 -22.96 -21.35 5.02
N VAL A 559 -22.95 -21.47 6.36
CA VAL A 559 -22.68 -22.70 7.12
C VAL A 559 -21.21 -23.12 7.03
N ASN A 560 -20.60 -23.34 8.18
CA ASN A 560 -19.24 -23.84 8.28
C ASN A 560 -19.19 -25.09 9.16
N SER A 561 -18.99 -26.25 8.54
CA SER A 561 -18.95 -27.52 9.24
C SER A 561 -17.81 -28.40 8.71
N ALA A 562 -17.18 -29.15 9.61
CA ALA A 562 -16.21 -30.18 9.24
C ALA A 562 -16.84 -31.23 8.30
N ALA A 563 -18.11 -31.57 8.51
CA ALA A 563 -18.84 -32.55 7.71
C ALA A 563 -19.01 -32.15 6.23
N MET A 564 -18.87 -30.87 5.89
CA MET A 564 -18.96 -30.40 4.50
C MET A 564 -17.66 -30.63 3.71
N ILE A 565 -16.56 -30.95 4.39
CA ILE A 565 -15.23 -31.08 3.78
C ILE A 565 -14.69 -32.51 3.91
N LEU A 566 -14.91 -33.14 5.07
CA LEU A 566 -14.37 -34.46 5.36
C LEU A 566 -14.86 -35.49 4.34
N LYS A 567 -13.94 -36.35 3.88
CA LYS A 567 -14.27 -37.52 3.07
C LYS A 567 -15.12 -38.48 3.91
N MET A 568 -16.43 -38.45 3.69
CA MET A 568 -17.39 -39.34 4.34
C MET A 568 -18.20 -40.07 3.27
N VAL A 569 -17.74 -41.25 2.87
CA VAL A 569 -18.37 -42.02 1.80
C VAL A 569 -19.81 -42.39 2.20
N GLY A 570 -20.77 -41.99 1.37
CA GLY A 570 -22.20 -42.26 1.55
C GLY A 570 -22.87 -41.45 2.66
N VAL A 571 -22.22 -40.42 3.21
CA VAL A 571 -22.75 -39.54 4.28
C VAL A 571 -22.44 -38.08 3.98
N GLY A 572 -23.38 -37.18 4.29
CA GLY A 572 -23.19 -35.74 4.09
C GLY A 572 -23.38 -35.31 2.63
N SER A 573 -22.69 -34.23 2.25
CA SER A 573 -22.83 -33.64 0.91
C SER A 573 -21.51 -33.07 0.39
N GLN A 574 -21.33 -33.10 -0.92
CA GLN A 574 -20.20 -32.47 -1.63
C GLN A 574 -20.73 -31.46 -2.64
N TYR A 575 -19.94 -30.41 -2.88
CA TYR A 575 -20.34 -29.23 -3.65
C TYR A 575 -19.29 -28.90 -4.70
N ALA A 576 -19.74 -28.67 -5.93
CA ALA A 576 -18.92 -28.14 -7.00
C ALA A 576 -19.59 -26.89 -7.58
N MET A 577 -18.80 -25.84 -7.76
CA MET A 577 -19.24 -24.57 -8.30
C MET A 577 -18.67 -24.34 -9.69
N ALA A 578 -19.50 -23.87 -10.62
CA ALA A 578 -19.06 -23.38 -11.92
C ALA A 578 -19.71 -22.02 -12.21
N SER A 579 -18.90 -21.03 -12.60
CA SER A 579 -19.36 -19.70 -13.00
C SER A 579 -18.97 -19.35 -14.44
N ARG A 580 -18.35 -20.30 -15.13
CA ARG A 580 -17.87 -20.16 -16.50
C ARG A 580 -18.18 -21.42 -17.33
N ASP A 581 -18.24 -21.24 -18.63
CA ASP A 581 -18.41 -22.32 -19.60
C ASP A 581 -17.06 -22.94 -20.00
N SER A 582 -17.11 -23.94 -20.90
CA SER A 582 -15.94 -24.64 -21.45
C SER A 582 -14.95 -23.73 -22.20
N GLU A 583 -15.37 -22.53 -22.59
CA GLU A 583 -14.55 -21.51 -23.24
C GLU A 583 -14.06 -20.44 -22.26
N HIS A 584 -14.19 -20.71 -20.95
CA HIS A 584 -13.81 -19.84 -19.84
C HIS A 584 -14.57 -18.50 -19.78
N LYS A 585 -15.72 -18.38 -20.44
CA LYS A 585 -16.56 -17.17 -20.42
C LYS A 585 -17.58 -17.27 -19.30
N TYR A 586 -17.95 -16.12 -18.72
CA TYR A 586 -18.99 -16.10 -17.69
C TYR A 586 -20.35 -16.49 -18.26
N LEU A 587 -21.13 -17.20 -17.46
CA LEU A 587 -22.44 -17.71 -17.85
C LEU A 587 -23.47 -16.56 -17.92
N ASP A 588 -23.84 -16.18 -19.13
CA ASP A 588 -24.85 -15.17 -19.46
C ASP A 588 -26.24 -15.81 -19.55
N GLY A 589 -27.20 -15.31 -18.77
CA GLY A 589 -28.56 -15.85 -18.72
C GLY A 589 -29.39 -15.65 -19.99
N ALA A 590 -28.94 -14.83 -20.95
CA ALA A 590 -29.59 -14.68 -22.26
C ALA A 590 -29.29 -15.85 -23.23
N LYS A 591 -28.18 -16.55 -23.02
CA LYS A 591 -27.70 -17.63 -23.89
C LYS A 591 -28.24 -18.99 -23.46
N THR A 592 -28.12 -19.97 -24.36
CA THR A 592 -28.46 -21.37 -24.10
C THR A 592 -27.19 -22.17 -23.79
N TYR A 593 -27.23 -22.98 -22.74
CA TYR A 593 -26.14 -23.89 -22.37
C TYR A 593 -26.65 -25.29 -22.10
N THR A 594 -25.73 -26.25 -22.18
CA THR A 594 -25.95 -27.63 -21.73
C THR A 594 -24.88 -28.06 -20.74
N LEU A 595 -25.27 -28.97 -19.84
CA LEU A 595 -24.37 -29.73 -18.98
C LEU A 595 -24.76 -31.21 -19.09
N THR A 596 -23.81 -32.06 -19.44
CA THR A 596 -24.03 -33.52 -19.43
C THR A 596 -23.40 -34.15 -18.20
N LEU A 597 -24.23 -34.83 -17.40
CA LEU A 597 -23.80 -35.68 -16.30
C LEU A 597 -23.61 -37.12 -16.83
N PRO A 598 -22.39 -37.70 -16.79
CA PRO A 598 -22.19 -39.09 -17.19
C PRO A 598 -23.02 -40.06 -16.34
N PRO A 599 -23.28 -41.29 -16.83
CA PRO A 599 -24.01 -42.30 -16.08
C PRO A 599 -23.34 -42.59 -14.73
N ASN A 600 -24.10 -43.18 -13.81
CA ASN A 600 -23.63 -43.56 -12.47
C ASN A 600 -23.08 -42.38 -11.65
N VAL A 601 -23.81 -41.26 -11.64
CA VAL A 601 -23.50 -40.10 -10.79
C VAL A 601 -23.26 -40.57 -9.35
N PRO A 602 -22.11 -40.27 -8.71
CA PRO A 602 -21.70 -40.84 -7.44
C PRO A 602 -22.41 -40.18 -6.25
N ALA A 603 -23.73 -40.27 -6.23
CA ALA A 603 -24.60 -39.82 -5.16
C ALA A 603 -25.49 -40.98 -4.71
N LYS A 604 -25.31 -41.43 -3.46
CA LYS A 604 -26.12 -42.49 -2.85
C LYS A 604 -27.58 -42.08 -2.71
N ASP A 605 -27.83 -40.82 -2.34
CA ASP A 605 -29.17 -40.34 -2.04
C ASP A 605 -29.78 -39.65 -3.27
N PHE A 606 -29.16 -38.55 -3.73
CA PHE A 606 -29.54 -37.84 -4.95
C PHE A 606 -28.47 -36.83 -5.38
N TRP A 607 -28.50 -36.42 -6.64
CA TRP A 607 -27.78 -35.24 -7.12
C TRP A 607 -28.74 -34.07 -7.37
N SER A 608 -28.21 -32.85 -7.25
CA SER A 608 -28.96 -31.63 -7.52
C SER A 608 -28.11 -30.57 -8.22
N LEU A 609 -28.72 -29.85 -9.15
CA LEU A 609 -28.20 -28.68 -9.84
C LEU A 609 -29.09 -27.50 -9.50
N VAL A 610 -28.51 -26.39 -9.02
CA VAL A 610 -29.27 -25.16 -8.70
C VAL A 610 -28.55 -23.94 -9.25
N VAL A 611 -29.31 -23.04 -9.87
CA VAL A 611 -28.79 -21.81 -10.51
C VAL A 611 -28.93 -20.61 -9.56
N TYR A 612 -27.87 -19.80 -9.49
CA TYR A 612 -27.75 -18.65 -8.60
C TYR A 612 -27.43 -17.36 -9.36
N ASP A 613 -28.00 -16.25 -8.90
CA ASP A 613 -27.73 -14.90 -9.40
C ASP A 613 -26.40 -14.39 -8.83
N THR A 614 -25.50 -13.88 -9.67
CA THR A 614 -24.17 -13.41 -9.21
C THR A 614 -24.23 -12.10 -8.41
N GLN A 615 -25.32 -11.34 -8.49
CA GLN A 615 -25.48 -10.08 -7.76
C GLN A 615 -25.77 -10.34 -6.28
N THR A 616 -26.82 -11.12 -6.01
CA THR A 616 -27.33 -11.48 -4.69
C THR A 616 -26.67 -12.73 -4.12
N ARG A 617 -26.09 -13.59 -4.98
CA ARG A 617 -25.62 -14.92 -4.64
C ARG A 617 -26.72 -15.82 -4.04
N SER A 618 -27.98 -15.42 -4.24
CA SER A 618 -29.17 -16.22 -3.95
C SER A 618 -29.64 -16.94 -5.21
N MET A 619 -30.59 -17.86 -5.05
CA MET A 619 -31.17 -18.55 -6.20
C MET A 619 -31.65 -17.55 -7.25
N LEU A 620 -31.38 -17.84 -8.52
CA LEU A 620 -31.74 -16.95 -9.61
C LEU A 620 -33.26 -16.78 -9.62
N LYS A 621 -33.73 -15.53 -9.54
CA LYS A 621 -35.16 -15.21 -9.57
C LYS A 621 -35.73 -15.47 -10.96
N THR A 622 -36.57 -16.49 -11.08
CA THR A 622 -37.21 -16.89 -12.35
C THR A 622 -38.70 -17.18 -12.14
N LYS A 623 -39.42 -17.53 -13.21
CA LYS A 623 -40.79 -18.05 -13.09
C LYS A 623 -40.81 -19.50 -12.59
N GLN A 624 -39.73 -20.24 -12.84
CA GLN A 624 -39.46 -21.51 -12.18
C GLN A 624 -38.97 -21.23 -10.74
N LEU A 625 -39.92 -21.18 -9.79
CA LEU A 625 -39.65 -20.81 -8.39
C LEU A 625 -38.53 -21.62 -7.73
N PHE A 626 -38.33 -22.87 -8.17
CA PHE A 626 -37.21 -23.72 -7.80
C PHE A 626 -36.28 -23.88 -9.02
N PRO A 627 -35.31 -22.98 -9.26
CA PRO A 627 -34.45 -22.98 -10.44
C PRO A 627 -33.39 -24.10 -10.34
N SER A 628 -33.87 -25.34 -10.39
CA SER A 628 -33.10 -26.54 -10.07
C SER A 628 -33.59 -27.80 -10.78
N ARG A 629 -32.71 -28.80 -10.83
CA ARG A 629 -33.04 -30.19 -11.20
C ARG A 629 -32.43 -31.15 -10.18
N ASN A 630 -33.24 -32.12 -9.77
CA ASN A 630 -32.96 -33.08 -8.70
C ASN A 630 -33.33 -34.47 -9.18
N SER A 631 -32.43 -35.44 -9.01
CA SER A 631 -32.59 -36.80 -9.55
C SER A 631 -33.70 -37.62 -8.94
N VAL A 632 -34.20 -37.25 -7.76
CA VAL A 632 -35.30 -37.95 -7.06
C VAL A 632 -36.58 -37.13 -7.12
N ALA A 633 -36.54 -35.84 -6.76
CA ALA A 633 -37.73 -35.01 -6.72
C ALA A 633 -38.35 -34.76 -8.11
N HIS A 634 -37.51 -34.76 -9.16
CA HIS A 634 -37.95 -34.56 -10.56
C HIS A 634 -37.80 -35.84 -11.40
N ALA A 635 -37.74 -37.02 -10.78
CA ALA A 635 -37.49 -38.28 -11.49
C ALA A 635 -38.52 -38.60 -12.60
N ALA A 636 -39.77 -38.15 -12.44
CA ALA A 636 -40.82 -38.32 -13.45
C ALA A 636 -40.68 -37.37 -14.66
N GLU A 637 -39.91 -36.30 -14.51
CA GLU A 637 -39.71 -35.26 -15.53
C GLU A 637 -38.39 -35.44 -16.28
N ILE A 638 -37.33 -35.83 -15.56
CA ILE A 638 -35.98 -35.98 -16.11
C ILE A 638 -35.93 -37.18 -17.07
N LYS A 639 -35.56 -36.91 -18.32
CA LYS A 639 -35.28 -37.92 -19.34
C LYS A 639 -33.78 -38.19 -19.42
N GLN A 640 -33.40 -39.45 -19.34
CA GLN A 640 -32.01 -39.89 -19.54
C GLN A 640 -31.79 -40.35 -20.99
N SER A 641 -30.55 -40.20 -21.46
CA SER A 641 -30.09 -40.78 -22.72
C SER A 641 -30.01 -42.31 -22.62
N PRO A 642 -29.99 -43.04 -23.75
CA PRO A 642 -29.90 -44.51 -23.75
C PRO A 642 -28.66 -45.08 -23.03
N ASP A 643 -27.57 -44.31 -22.93
CA ASP A 643 -26.34 -44.67 -22.22
C ASP A 643 -26.41 -44.41 -20.70
N GLY A 644 -27.55 -43.89 -20.21
CA GLY A 644 -27.78 -43.55 -18.81
C GLY A 644 -27.25 -42.16 -18.40
N SER A 645 -26.71 -41.37 -19.32
CA SER A 645 -26.33 -39.98 -19.05
C SER A 645 -27.56 -39.06 -18.95
N THR A 646 -27.38 -37.92 -18.28
CA THR A 646 -28.43 -36.89 -18.16
C THR A 646 -27.88 -35.55 -18.64
N THR A 647 -28.44 -35.01 -19.73
CA THR A 647 -28.15 -33.65 -20.20
C THR A 647 -29.16 -32.67 -19.64
N VAL A 648 -28.70 -31.60 -19.00
CA VAL A 648 -29.51 -30.51 -18.45
C VAL A 648 -29.27 -29.24 -19.25
N TRP A 649 -30.35 -28.54 -19.60
CA TRP A 649 -30.35 -27.32 -20.39
C TRP A 649 -30.54 -26.09 -19.51
N PHE A 650 -29.89 -24.99 -19.85
CA PHE A 650 -30.02 -23.69 -19.18
C PHE A 650 -30.36 -22.66 -20.24
N ALA A 651 -31.55 -22.06 -20.17
CA ALA A 651 -32.01 -21.10 -21.19
C ALA A 651 -33.17 -20.23 -20.66
N PRO A 652 -33.46 -19.05 -21.25
CA PRO A 652 -34.60 -18.21 -20.88
C PRO A 652 -35.96 -18.91 -21.00
N SER A 653 -36.07 -19.81 -21.98
CA SER A 653 -37.25 -20.61 -22.30
C SER A 653 -36.85 -22.07 -22.48
N ALA A 654 -37.77 -23.00 -22.20
CA ALA A 654 -37.51 -24.42 -22.35
C ALA A 654 -37.19 -24.77 -23.82
N PRO A 655 -36.05 -25.41 -24.12
CA PRO A 655 -35.80 -25.95 -25.44
C PRO A 655 -36.84 -27.04 -25.78
N PRO A 656 -37.41 -27.06 -27.00
CA PRO A 656 -38.43 -28.03 -27.38
C PRO A 656 -38.00 -29.47 -27.11
N GLY A 657 -38.84 -30.24 -26.41
CA GLY A 657 -38.60 -31.65 -26.08
C GLY A 657 -37.73 -31.90 -24.85
N HIS A 658 -37.14 -30.83 -24.27
CA HIS A 658 -36.24 -30.87 -23.11
C HIS A 658 -36.83 -30.18 -21.86
N GLU A 659 -38.15 -29.98 -21.80
CA GLU A 659 -38.83 -29.25 -20.72
C GLU A 659 -38.55 -29.84 -19.32
N GLY A 660 -38.50 -31.18 -19.24
CA GLY A 660 -38.17 -31.91 -18.00
C GLY A 660 -36.69 -31.85 -17.60
N ASN A 661 -35.79 -31.48 -18.52
CA ASN A 661 -34.34 -31.40 -18.30
C ASN A 661 -33.83 -29.95 -18.30
N TRP A 662 -34.70 -28.96 -18.16
CA TRP A 662 -34.35 -27.56 -18.31
C TRP A 662 -34.41 -26.78 -16.99
N ILE A 663 -33.50 -25.82 -16.81
CA ILE A 663 -33.56 -24.83 -15.73
C ILE A 663 -33.61 -23.44 -16.37
N GLN A 664 -34.60 -22.64 -15.96
CA GLN A 664 -34.75 -21.29 -16.49
C GLN A 664 -33.58 -20.38 -16.11
N THR A 665 -33.06 -19.63 -17.09
CA THR A 665 -32.16 -18.49 -16.91
C THR A 665 -32.86 -17.18 -17.25
N VAL A 666 -32.19 -16.03 -17.05
CA VAL A 666 -32.81 -14.71 -17.21
C VAL A 666 -31.91 -13.81 -18.07
N PRO A 667 -32.39 -13.28 -19.21
CA PRO A 667 -31.64 -12.30 -19.99
C PRO A 667 -31.26 -11.06 -19.16
N GLY A 668 -30.04 -10.56 -19.35
CA GLY A 668 -29.50 -9.43 -18.60
C GLY A 668 -29.01 -9.79 -17.19
N LYS A 669 -28.98 -11.09 -16.84
CA LYS A 669 -28.40 -11.60 -15.60
C LYS A 669 -27.24 -12.54 -15.89
N MET A 670 -26.18 -12.43 -15.11
CA MET A 670 -25.13 -13.45 -15.05
C MET A 670 -25.47 -14.44 -13.94
N TRP A 671 -25.09 -15.69 -14.12
CA TRP A 671 -25.41 -16.76 -13.16
C TRP A 671 -24.21 -17.66 -12.87
N PHE A 672 -24.34 -18.45 -11.80
CA PHE A 672 -23.42 -19.53 -11.49
C PHE A 672 -24.20 -20.75 -10.99
N LEU A 673 -23.57 -21.91 -11.07
CA LEU A 673 -24.17 -23.21 -10.82
C LEU A 673 -23.51 -23.88 -9.62
N LEU A 674 -24.33 -24.51 -8.78
CA LEU A 674 -23.84 -25.51 -7.83
C LEU A 674 -24.36 -26.89 -8.18
N LEU A 675 -23.44 -27.83 -8.38
CA LEU A 675 -23.70 -29.27 -8.35
C LEU A 675 -23.53 -29.76 -6.92
N ARG A 676 -24.54 -30.49 -6.43
CA ARG A 676 -24.57 -31.09 -5.09
C ARG A 676 -24.70 -32.60 -5.22
N LEU A 677 -23.84 -33.33 -4.54
CA LEU A 677 -23.92 -34.78 -4.38
C LEU A 677 -24.29 -35.10 -2.94
N TYR A 678 -25.46 -35.71 -2.72
CA TYR A 678 -25.90 -36.15 -1.40
C TYR A 678 -25.57 -37.64 -1.21
N GLY A 679 -24.90 -37.94 -0.09
CA GLY A 679 -24.28 -39.24 0.12
C GLY A 679 -23.20 -39.54 -0.92
N PRO A 680 -22.17 -38.67 -1.06
CA PRO A 680 -21.13 -38.80 -2.09
C PRO A 680 -20.43 -40.17 -2.03
N LEU A 681 -20.29 -40.85 -3.17
CA LEU A 681 -19.65 -42.16 -3.26
C LEU A 681 -18.17 -42.05 -3.63
N GLU A 682 -17.43 -43.15 -3.47
CA GLU A 682 -15.97 -43.22 -3.73
C GLU A 682 -15.54 -42.62 -5.08
N PRO A 683 -16.26 -42.80 -6.21
CA PRO A 683 -15.86 -42.24 -7.51
C PRO A 683 -15.72 -40.71 -7.56
N TRP A 684 -16.37 -39.99 -6.65
CA TRP A 684 -16.19 -38.54 -6.49
C TRP A 684 -14.83 -38.22 -5.87
N PHE A 685 -14.43 -38.98 -4.85
CA PHE A 685 -13.24 -38.69 -4.05
C PHE A 685 -11.95 -39.16 -4.71
N ASP A 686 -11.98 -40.28 -5.41
CA ASP A 686 -10.84 -40.78 -6.20
C ASP A 686 -10.76 -40.14 -7.59
N LYS A 687 -11.72 -39.27 -7.92
CA LYS A 687 -11.86 -38.55 -9.19
C LYS A 687 -12.00 -39.46 -10.42
N THR A 688 -12.54 -40.68 -10.26
CA THR A 688 -12.84 -41.57 -11.40
C THR A 688 -14.16 -41.24 -12.10
N TRP A 689 -15.03 -40.46 -11.48
CA TRP A 689 -16.18 -39.83 -12.12
C TRP A 689 -16.01 -38.31 -12.13
N ARG A 690 -16.40 -37.62 -13.23
CA ARG A 690 -16.47 -36.15 -13.30
C ARG A 690 -17.73 -35.70 -14.06
N PRO A 691 -18.35 -34.57 -13.70
CA PRO A 691 -19.35 -33.95 -14.56
C PRO A 691 -18.71 -33.44 -15.87
N GLY A 692 -19.52 -33.31 -16.93
CA GLY A 692 -19.11 -32.57 -18.13
C GLY A 692 -18.90 -31.08 -17.82
N GLU A 693 -18.30 -30.35 -18.75
CA GLU A 693 -18.27 -28.88 -18.67
C GLU A 693 -19.62 -28.30 -19.08
N ILE A 694 -19.87 -27.04 -18.70
CA ILE A 694 -21.03 -26.28 -19.19
C ILE A 694 -20.66 -25.77 -20.59
N VAL A 695 -21.44 -26.10 -21.60
CA VAL A 695 -21.14 -25.76 -23.00
C VAL A 695 -22.22 -24.83 -23.54
N GLU A 696 -21.82 -23.69 -24.10
CA GLU A 696 -22.71 -22.80 -24.84
C GLU A 696 -23.21 -23.51 -26.11
N VAL A 697 -24.53 -23.51 -26.33
CA VAL A 697 -25.14 -24.00 -27.56
C VAL A 697 -25.17 -22.85 -28.56
N VAL A 698 -24.30 -22.92 -29.56
CA VAL A 698 -24.27 -21.96 -30.67
C VAL A 698 -25.18 -22.50 -31.78
N GLU A 699 -26.25 -21.78 -32.09
CA GLU A 699 -27.13 -22.10 -33.22
C GLU A 699 -26.34 -21.95 -34.54
N PRO A 700 -26.55 -22.80 -35.55
CA PRO A 700 -25.82 -22.72 -36.82
C PRO A 700 -25.94 -21.35 -37.52
N GLU A 701 -27.04 -20.63 -37.32
CA GLU A 701 -27.30 -19.31 -37.92
C GLU A 701 -26.33 -18.23 -37.41
N ASP A 702 -25.96 -18.27 -36.13
CA ASP A 702 -24.97 -17.35 -35.54
C ASP A 702 -23.56 -17.59 -36.12
N PHE A 703 -23.26 -18.83 -36.50
CA PHE A 703 -22.01 -19.19 -37.16
C PHE A 703 -21.94 -18.62 -38.58
N VAL A 704 -23.07 -18.54 -39.28
CA VAL A 704 -23.17 -17.94 -40.62
C VAL A 704 -23.04 -16.43 -40.54
N GLU A 705 -23.70 -15.74 -39.61
CA GLU A 705 -23.54 -14.28 -39.46
C GLU A 705 -22.12 -13.88 -39.05
N ALA A 706 -21.51 -14.59 -38.10
CA ALA A 706 -20.13 -14.33 -37.67
C ALA A 706 -19.12 -14.63 -38.79
N SER A 707 -19.29 -15.72 -39.54
CA SER A 707 -18.42 -16.05 -40.67
C SER A 707 -18.59 -15.09 -41.83
N VAL A 708 -19.81 -14.63 -42.13
CA VAL A 708 -20.09 -13.57 -43.11
C VAL A 708 -19.46 -12.25 -42.68
N LEU A 709 -19.57 -11.84 -41.40
CA LEU A 709 -18.96 -10.61 -40.89
C LEU A 709 -17.42 -10.65 -40.99
N VAL A 710 -16.81 -11.76 -40.59
CA VAL A 710 -15.34 -11.97 -40.74
C VAL A 710 -14.93 -11.96 -42.20
N TRP A 711 -15.68 -12.62 -43.10
CA TRP A 711 -15.41 -12.57 -44.54
C TRP A 711 -15.54 -11.15 -45.10
N THR A 712 -16.55 -10.39 -44.67
CA THR A 712 -16.80 -9.01 -45.14
C THR A 712 -15.70 -8.05 -44.67
N LEU A 713 -15.14 -8.27 -43.47
CA LEU A 713 -14.06 -7.45 -42.91
C LEU A 713 -12.67 -7.79 -43.48
N VAL A 714 -12.42 -9.06 -43.83
CA VAL A 714 -11.10 -9.54 -44.29
C VAL A 714 -10.96 -9.54 -45.82
N ALA A 715 -12.07 -9.65 -46.58
CA ALA A 715 -12.06 -9.62 -48.05
C ALA A 715 -11.37 -8.40 -48.70
N PRO A 716 -11.45 -7.16 -48.15
CA PRO A 716 -10.77 -6.00 -48.73
C PRO A 716 -9.24 -6.07 -48.64
N GLU A 717 -8.71 -6.76 -47.62
CA GLU A 717 -7.27 -6.88 -47.30
C GLU A 717 -6.62 -8.08 -48.01
N LEU A 718 -7.42 -8.97 -48.64
CA LEU A 718 -6.90 -10.15 -49.35
C LEU A 718 -6.28 -9.77 -50.72
N PRO A 719 -5.12 -10.38 -51.08
CA PRO A 719 -4.52 -10.28 -52.40
C PRO A 719 -5.51 -10.61 -53.53
N SER A 720 -5.39 -9.94 -54.68
CA SER A 720 -6.34 -10.06 -55.80
C SER A 720 -6.57 -11.48 -56.31
N CYS A 721 -5.65 -12.41 -56.08
CA CYS A 721 -5.77 -13.82 -56.44
C CYS A 721 -6.72 -14.64 -55.54
N LEU A 722 -7.09 -14.15 -54.36
CA LEU A 722 -7.97 -14.85 -53.40
C LEU A 722 -9.40 -14.32 -53.37
N ARG A 723 -9.69 -13.21 -54.07
CA ARG A 723 -11.04 -12.61 -54.16
C ARG A 723 -12.01 -13.39 -55.04
N SER A 724 -11.54 -14.40 -55.78
CA SER A 724 -12.36 -15.22 -56.70
C SER A 724 -12.94 -16.49 -56.05
N LEU A 725 -12.74 -16.70 -54.75
CA LEU A 725 -13.41 -17.77 -54.01
C LEU A 725 -14.77 -17.23 -53.57
N GLU A 726 -15.81 -17.46 -54.39
CA GLU A 726 -17.19 -17.19 -53.99
C GLU A 726 -17.53 -17.99 -52.72
N ALA A 727 -18.24 -17.35 -51.78
CA ALA A 727 -18.81 -18.05 -50.63
C ALA A 727 -19.72 -19.20 -51.13
N PRO A 728 -19.68 -20.40 -50.51
CA PRO A 728 -20.51 -21.51 -50.96
C PRO A 728 -22.00 -21.12 -50.88
N PRO A 729 -22.82 -21.52 -51.87
CA PRO A 729 -24.23 -21.14 -51.89
C PRO A 729 -24.98 -21.81 -50.73
N VAL A 730 -25.82 -21.00 -50.08
CA VAL A 730 -26.76 -21.40 -49.03
C VAL A 730 -27.81 -22.33 -49.65
N HIS A 731 -27.70 -23.64 -49.42
CA HIS A 731 -28.85 -24.53 -49.63
C HIS A 731 -29.77 -24.41 -48.41
N SER A 732 -30.91 -23.74 -48.63
CA SER A 732 -32.07 -23.80 -47.74
C SER A 732 -32.48 -25.26 -47.56
N VAL A 733 -32.43 -25.76 -46.33
CA VAL A 733 -33.08 -27.02 -45.97
C VAL A 733 -34.57 -26.74 -45.89
N GLU A 734 -35.28 -26.95 -47.00
CA GLU A 734 -36.73 -27.11 -46.97
C GLU A 734 -37.04 -28.45 -46.29
N VAL A 735 -37.86 -28.36 -45.25
CA VAL A 735 -38.50 -29.49 -44.58
C VAL A 735 -39.45 -30.15 -45.57
N CYS A 736 -39.15 -31.37 -46.03
CA CYS A 736 -40.13 -32.21 -46.70
C CYS A 736 -40.83 -33.10 -45.67
N GLU A 737 -42.03 -32.69 -45.25
CA GLU A 737 -43.09 -33.62 -44.90
C GLU A 737 -43.73 -34.12 -46.21
N GLU A 738 -43.69 -35.43 -46.48
CA GLU A 738 -44.84 -36.14 -47.05
C GLU A 738 -44.71 -37.67 -46.96
N GLU A 739 -45.86 -38.29 -46.72
CA GLU A 739 -46.11 -39.70 -46.45
C GLU A 739 -45.98 -40.63 -47.68
N LEU A 740 -45.78 -41.92 -47.37
CA LEU A 740 -46.39 -43.10 -48.01
C LEU A 740 -46.47 -43.16 -49.56
N SER A 741 -45.71 -44.12 -50.10
CA SER A 741 -46.18 -45.24 -50.97
C SER A 741 -45.36 -45.45 -52.25
N GLY A 742 -45.15 -46.73 -52.58
CA GLY A 742 -45.09 -47.20 -53.97
C GLY A 742 -43.71 -47.49 -54.55
N ASP A 743 -43.47 -48.78 -54.79
CA ASP A 743 -42.42 -49.35 -55.65
C ASP A 743 -42.28 -48.65 -57.03
N VAL A 744 -41.08 -48.72 -57.63
CA VAL A 744 -40.79 -49.34 -58.96
C VAL A 744 -39.41 -48.89 -59.50
N TYR A 745 -38.52 -49.89 -59.60
CA TYR A 745 -37.48 -50.17 -60.61
C TYR A 745 -36.61 -49.10 -61.31
N ALA A 746 -35.29 -49.40 -61.25
CA ALA A 746 -34.34 -49.58 -62.36
C ALA A 746 -33.62 -48.37 -63.02
N THR A 747 -32.30 -48.35 -62.77
CA THR A 747 -31.17 -48.17 -63.70
C THR A 747 -31.22 -47.11 -64.81
N GLY A 748 -30.24 -46.21 -64.77
CA GLY A 748 -29.75 -45.39 -65.87
C GLY A 748 -28.58 -44.55 -65.41
#